data_AF-A0AAV1K0J3-F1
#
_entry.id   AF-A0AAV1K0J3-F1
#
_cell.length_a   1.000
_cell.length_b   1.000
_cell.length_c   1.000
_cell.angle_alpha   90.00
_cell.angle_beta   90.00
_cell.angle_gamma   90.00
#
_symmetry.space_group_name_H-M   'P 1'
#
loop_
_entity.id
_entity.type
_entity.pdbx_description
1 polymer ?
#
loop_
_entity_poly.entity_id
_entity_poly.type
_entity_poly.pdbx_seq_one_letter_code
_entity_poly.pdbx_strand_id
1 'polypeptide(L)'
;MRTVTKLLLFVFMRGALTDSPTIGGIFYHDDYDAKMALQVSAERFDFKNTIIEVSRRGAILEISEHVCKIAQEGVIGFIDGTGGRATDHVQAICDVLELPLIVIQHNDLYSRNWSLINLYPSPISFNMVLEKLVTAKNWNNFTILYERGHSIVKVQDLLKLSNPIEHDSVSVRELSGDNYREVLINAKHSGYTNFVVDCSSDKLEQVLRQAQQVGLMADEHSYIFLSPDLFALDLSRYRYGGVNMTGFRLIDLKNEQLWNFTAQYNEFTGYTIESENIKTNAVLIHDAVLVFANAWSKINYLRQNEVQNPMMAASLNCDTHDSWIYGSTLMDFMKTDKVNGLSRSLIFDGFGQRNNVNFDILELTPAGNQTIGHWINNQFIISRPIVPNAIEIAEETIMRNKTFKVLISTTPPYGYMKESITKLEGNDRYEGFTIDLIDRIADILGFNYEFEVEGDYGSYSTDTKKWSGMVLKLREDKADFAICDFTMTAERQNGIDFSIPFMSLGIGILYKEPSKQPPEMFSFMAVFSKEVWYNMVLVQSALGVIMIFVGRISQKEWQNPVPCEEQPEELSNQFSLANSVWLIIGSVMQQGSEIAPIALAPRIITSVWWFFTMVIVASYVGTLVAFLTVEKNVLPFQTLEELYNHKSIAYGCKSKGSTKQFFKESTNPIHQKMYQKMYSKGWLVPENDVGVELVENSTYALFMESTSIEYTKERHCDLLQVGGLLDSKSYGIGMKKGSPYRFYINDALIKLKEGGEIQKLKDLWWKEKRGGGKCGEKQDEAQKQLGMKNMLGAFVVLGVGCCIGLVISTLDMLWGVFKRSVKYNTTFKYELIEELKFALKFSGDIKPVKRPPKSNDSSEALAELEGKDEVKSLRSFRSGRSTDTRKTAHSHSSKHSSGGLSVAFARRREYL
;
A
#
# COMPACT_ATOMS: atom_id res chain seq x y z
N MET A 1 61.38 -54.00 33.48
CA MET A 1 62.02 -54.99 32.56
C MET A 1 61.19 -55.32 31.31
N ARG A 2 59.84 -55.32 31.33
CA ARG A 2 59.00 -55.59 30.14
C ARG A 2 58.86 -54.43 29.12
N THR A 3 59.20 -53.20 29.50
CA THR A 3 59.14 -52.01 28.62
C THR A 3 60.41 -51.83 27.78
N VAL A 4 61.56 -52.28 28.28
CA VAL A 4 62.85 -52.17 27.59
C VAL A 4 62.97 -53.22 26.48
N THR A 5 62.36 -54.39 26.62
CA THR A 5 62.33 -55.44 25.59
C THR A 5 61.45 -55.08 24.39
N LYS A 6 60.38 -54.29 24.60
CA LYS A 6 59.56 -53.76 23.48
C LYS A 6 60.26 -52.66 22.71
N LEU A 7 61.09 -51.83 23.38
CA LEU A 7 61.89 -50.80 22.71
C LEU A 7 63.03 -51.42 21.89
N LEU A 8 63.69 -52.46 22.41
CA LEU A 8 64.74 -53.19 21.69
C LEU A 8 64.22 -54.00 20.50
N LEU A 9 63.00 -54.54 20.56
CA LEU A 9 62.35 -55.16 19.38
C LEU A 9 61.95 -54.12 18.32
N PHE A 10 61.61 -52.89 18.72
CA PHE A 10 61.32 -51.79 17.79
C PHE A 10 62.60 -51.24 17.12
N VAL A 11 63.72 -51.23 17.84
CA VAL A 11 65.04 -50.81 17.30
C VAL A 11 65.65 -51.89 16.39
N PHE A 12 65.47 -53.18 16.69
CA PHE A 12 65.94 -54.27 15.81
C PHE A 12 65.12 -54.43 14.52
N MET A 13 63.87 -53.94 14.45
CA MET A 13 63.07 -53.94 13.22
C MET A 13 63.40 -52.80 12.24
N ARG A 14 64.14 -51.76 12.68
CA ARG A 14 64.67 -50.70 11.78
C ARG A 14 66.02 -51.05 11.15
N GLY A 15 66.58 -52.22 11.48
CA GLY A 15 67.89 -52.68 11.01
C GLY A 15 67.85 -53.62 9.79
N ALA A 16 66.73 -53.76 9.11
CA ALA A 16 66.68 -54.39 7.79
C ALA A 16 66.70 -53.28 6.73
N LEU A 17 67.87 -53.06 6.11
CA LEU A 17 68.00 -52.29 4.87
C LEU A 17 67.12 -52.93 3.79
N THR A 18 65.86 -52.49 3.71
CA THR A 18 65.04 -52.66 2.51
C THR A 18 65.34 -51.47 1.62
N ASP A 19 65.97 -51.70 0.47
CA ASP A 19 66.21 -50.64 -0.52
C ASP A 19 64.87 -50.01 -0.92
N SER A 20 64.66 -48.76 -0.53
CA SER A 20 63.50 -47.97 -0.94
C SER A 20 63.58 -47.64 -2.43
N PRO A 21 62.49 -47.84 -3.19
CA PRO A 21 62.45 -47.50 -4.62
C PRO A 21 62.55 -46.00 -4.87
N THR A 22 63.04 -45.63 -6.06
CA THR A 22 63.22 -44.22 -6.47
C THR A 22 62.12 -43.78 -7.44
N ILE A 23 61.51 -42.62 -7.19
CA ILE A 23 60.55 -41.95 -8.09
C ILE A 23 61.19 -40.69 -8.69
N GLY A 24 61.05 -40.50 -10.00
CA GLY A 24 61.49 -39.29 -10.69
C GLY A 24 60.40 -38.21 -10.69
N GLY A 25 60.76 -36.96 -10.40
CA GLY A 25 59.86 -35.80 -10.50
C GLY A 25 60.35 -34.81 -11.55
N ILE A 26 59.47 -34.30 -12.40
CA ILE A 26 59.82 -33.33 -13.46
C ILE A 26 59.01 -32.06 -13.23
N PHE A 27 59.69 -30.97 -12.91
CA PHE A 27 59.06 -29.68 -12.60
C PHE A 27 59.82 -28.52 -13.22
N TYR A 28 59.15 -27.39 -13.42
CA TYR A 28 59.87 -26.17 -13.78
C TYR A 28 60.61 -25.57 -12.58
N HIS A 29 61.62 -24.76 -12.85
CA HIS A 29 62.43 -24.12 -11.81
C HIS A 29 61.58 -23.26 -10.84
N ASP A 30 60.53 -22.61 -11.35
CA ASP A 30 59.60 -21.74 -10.61
C ASP A 30 58.55 -22.51 -9.78
N ASP A 31 58.34 -23.80 -10.01
CA ASP A 31 57.35 -24.62 -9.30
C ASP A 31 57.87 -25.15 -7.95
N TYR A 32 58.18 -24.23 -7.03
CA TYR A 32 58.70 -24.58 -5.70
C TYR A 32 57.74 -25.45 -4.90
N ASP A 33 56.45 -25.12 -4.89
CA ASP A 33 55.44 -25.81 -4.09
C ASP A 33 55.32 -27.30 -4.46
N ALA A 34 55.43 -27.59 -5.76
CA ALA A 34 55.36 -28.93 -6.31
C ALA A 34 56.58 -29.79 -5.92
N LYS A 35 57.78 -29.22 -6.03
CA LYS A 35 59.03 -29.88 -5.64
C LYS A 35 59.03 -30.26 -4.16
N MET A 36 58.62 -29.33 -3.30
CA MET A 36 58.53 -29.58 -1.86
C MET A 36 57.47 -30.63 -1.53
N ALA A 37 56.32 -30.61 -2.21
CA ALA A 37 55.27 -31.60 -2.01
C ALA A 37 55.75 -33.02 -2.36
N LEU A 38 56.57 -33.18 -3.41
CA LEU A 38 57.17 -34.47 -3.75
C LEU A 38 58.13 -34.95 -2.66
N GLN A 39 59.00 -34.07 -2.14
CA GLN A 39 59.96 -34.43 -1.10
C GLN A 39 59.28 -34.89 0.18
N VAL A 40 58.32 -34.09 0.66
CA VAL A 40 57.54 -34.41 1.88
C VAL A 40 56.75 -35.71 1.71
N SER A 41 56.14 -35.91 0.54
CA SER A 41 55.35 -37.13 0.29
C SER A 41 56.23 -38.37 0.12
N ALA A 42 57.38 -38.23 -0.54
CA ALA A 42 58.34 -39.33 -0.70
C ALA A 42 58.89 -39.80 0.65
N GLU A 43 59.26 -38.87 1.54
CA GLU A 43 59.69 -39.21 2.91
C GLU A 43 58.58 -39.90 3.70
N ARG A 44 57.33 -39.43 3.56
CA ARG A 44 56.16 -40.00 4.23
C ARG A 44 55.88 -41.46 3.85
N PHE A 45 56.10 -41.83 2.59
CA PHE A 45 55.83 -43.17 2.07
C PHE A 45 57.10 -44.03 1.88
N ASP A 46 58.24 -43.61 2.41
CA ASP A 46 59.53 -44.31 2.34
C ASP A 46 60.04 -44.55 0.90
N PHE A 47 59.94 -43.52 0.06
CA PHE A 47 60.50 -43.47 -1.30
C PHE A 47 61.73 -42.58 -1.37
N LYS A 48 62.71 -42.96 -2.20
CA LYS A 48 63.74 -42.02 -2.67
C LYS A 48 63.13 -41.16 -3.79
N ASN A 49 63.51 -39.89 -3.88
CA ASN A 49 63.11 -39.02 -4.97
C ASN A 49 64.33 -38.45 -5.70
N THR A 50 64.18 -38.26 -7.01
CA THR A 50 65.13 -37.51 -7.84
C THR A 50 64.33 -36.45 -8.61
N ILE A 51 64.68 -35.18 -8.44
CA ILE A 51 63.95 -34.04 -9.03
C ILE A 51 64.73 -33.48 -10.22
N ILE A 52 64.05 -33.36 -11.36
CA ILE A 52 64.51 -32.64 -12.55
C ILE A 52 63.91 -31.24 -12.51
N GLU A 53 64.77 -30.24 -12.63
CA GLU A 53 64.37 -28.85 -12.78
C GLU A 53 64.58 -28.42 -14.23
N VAL A 54 63.49 -28.04 -14.89
CA VAL A 54 63.53 -27.57 -16.28
C VAL A 54 63.57 -26.05 -16.30
N SER A 55 64.55 -25.50 -17.01
CA SER A 55 64.85 -24.06 -17.01
C SER A 55 63.78 -23.20 -17.71
N ARG A 56 63.17 -23.70 -18.80
CA ARG A 56 62.18 -22.96 -19.60
C ARG A 56 61.05 -23.87 -20.09
N ARG A 57 59.83 -23.32 -20.09
CA ARG A 57 58.67 -23.95 -20.74
C ARG A 57 58.95 -24.18 -22.22
N GLY A 58 58.95 -25.44 -22.66
CA GLY A 58 59.23 -25.84 -24.04
C GLY A 58 60.68 -26.26 -24.36
N ALA A 59 61.56 -26.38 -23.35
CA ALA A 59 62.91 -26.95 -23.51
C ALA A 59 62.87 -28.49 -23.64
N ILE A 60 62.24 -28.99 -24.72
CA ILE A 60 61.96 -30.42 -24.92
C ILE A 60 63.22 -31.28 -24.93
N LEU A 61 64.30 -30.81 -25.57
CA LEU A 61 65.56 -31.54 -25.65
C LEU A 61 66.20 -31.74 -24.27
N GLU A 62 66.21 -30.67 -23.46
CA GLU A 62 66.71 -30.70 -22.09
C GLU A 62 65.93 -31.73 -21.26
N ILE A 63 64.60 -31.77 -21.40
CA ILE A 63 63.74 -32.74 -20.70
C ILE A 63 64.11 -34.17 -21.09
N SER A 64 64.30 -34.44 -22.38
CA SER A 64 64.64 -35.80 -22.85
C SER A 64 65.97 -36.32 -22.29
N GLU A 65 67.01 -35.48 -22.25
CA GLU A 65 68.31 -35.85 -21.69
C GLU A 65 68.21 -36.14 -20.19
N HIS A 66 67.47 -35.31 -19.44
CA HIS A 66 67.29 -35.48 -18.00
C HIS A 66 66.46 -36.72 -17.65
N VAL A 67 65.37 -36.99 -18.37
CA VAL A 67 64.53 -38.18 -18.18
C VAL A 67 65.36 -39.44 -18.39
N CYS A 68 66.17 -39.49 -19.45
CA CYS A 68 67.04 -40.62 -19.75
C CYS A 68 68.13 -40.82 -18.69
N LYS A 69 68.70 -39.73 -18.17
CA LYS A 69 69.66 -39.80 -17.07
C LYS A 69 69.06 -40.42 -15.80
N ILE A 70 67.85 -40.02 -15.43
CA ILE A 70 67.16 -40.58 -14.25
C ILE A 70 66.70 -42.03 -14.49
N ALA A 71 66.30 -42.38 -15.71
CA ALA A 71 66.00 -43.76 -16.07
C ALA A 71 67.22 -44.69 -15.85
N GLN A 72 68.44 -44.21 -16.12
CA GLN A 72 69.68 -44.92 -15.83
C GLN A 72 69.97 -45.04 -14.32
N GLU A 73 69.51 -44.09 -13.49
CA GLU A 73 69.64 -44.16 -12.03
C GLU A 73 68.72 -45.21 -11.38
N GLY A 74 67.79 -45.79 -12.14
CA GLY A 74 66.90 -46.85 -11.68
C GLY A 74 65.66 -46.31 -10.96
N VAL A 75 64.73 -45.72 -11.72
CA VAL A 75 63.42 -45.28 -11.23
C VAL A 75 62.31 -46.25 -11.58
N ILE A 76 61.27 -46.28 -10.74
CA ILE A 76 60.07 -47.09 -10.98
C ILE A 76 58.97 -46.35 -11.76
N GLY A 77 59.14 -45.04 -12.00
CA GLY A 77 58.15 -44.20 -12.67
C GLY A 77 58.44 -42.70 -12.48
N PHE A 78 57.66 -41.89 -13.20
CA PHE A 78 57.80 -40.43 -13.20
C PHE A 78 56.51 -39.73 -12.76
N ILE A 79 56.67 -38.59 -12.06
CA ILE A 79 55.62 -37.62 -11.78
C ILE A 79 55.96 -36.34 -12.55
N ASP A 80 55.11 -35.98 -13.51
CA ASP A 80 55.31 -34.82 -14.37
C ASP A 80 54.37 -33.67 -14.00
N GLY A 81 54.96 -32.54 -13.64
CA GLY A 81 54.30 -31.27 -13.37
C GLY A 81 54.49 -30.21 -14.45
N THR A 82 55.06 -30.54 -15.61
CA THR A 82 55.38 -29.55 -16.66
C THR A 82 54.23 -29.24 -17.62
N GLY A 83 53.36 -30.22 -17.88
CA GLY A 83 52.16 -30.06 -18.70
C GLY A 83 52.39 -29.75 -20.19
N GLY A 84 51.33 -29.91 -20.99
CA GLY A 84 51.32 -29.60 -22.42
C GLY A 84 52.32 -30.42 -23.24
N ARG A 85 52.97 -29.80 -24.24
CA ARG A 85 53.88 -30.50 -25.17
C ARG A 85 55.09 -31.17 -24.51
N ALA A 86 55.53 -30.67 -23.35
CA ALA A 86 56.63 -31.28 -22.61
C ALA A 86 56.26 -32.69 -22.13
N THR A 87 55.06 -32.82 -21.58
CA THR A 87 54.47 -34.10 -21.14
C THR A 87 54.39 -35.12 -22.27
N ASP A 88 54.02 -34.71 -23.49
CA ASP A 88 53.94 -35.62 -24.64
C ASP A 88 55.29 -36.29 -24.94
N HIS A 89 56.38 -35.54 -24.81
CA HIS A 89 57.72 -36.06 -25.04
C HIS A 89 58.18 -36.99 -23.91
N VAL A 90 57.90 -36.63 -22.65
CA VAL A 90 58.16 -37.51 -21.50
C VAL A 90 57.38 -38.81 -21.66
N GLN A 91 56.10 -38.71 -22.03
CA GLN A 91 55.22 -39.86 -22.25
C GLN A 91 55.78 -40.80 -23.33
N ALA A 92 56.24 -40.26 -24.46
CA ALA A 92 56.81 -41.07 -25.53
C ALA A 92 58.05 -41.86 -25.08
N ILE A 93 58.89 -41.28 -24.21
CA ILE A 93 60.06 -41.98 -23.64
C ILE A 93 59.59 -43.04 -22.64
N CYS A 94 58.63 -42.72 -21.77
CA CYS A 94 58.05 -43.65 -20.80
C CYS A 94 57.36 -44.85 -21.48
N ASP A 95 56.67 -44.64 -22.59
CA ASP A 95 56.05 -45.69 -23.41
C ASP A 95 57.10 -46.68 -23.95
N VAL A 96 58.27 -46.19 -24.36
CA VAL A 96 59.39 -47.00 -24.87
C VAL A 96 60.07 -47.79 -23.75
N LEU A 97 60.31 -47.15 -22.60
CA LEU A 97 61.01 -47.75 -21.46
C LEU A 97 60.12 -48.64 -20.57
N GLU A 98 58.83 -48.74 -20.92
CA GLU A 98 57.81 -49.37 -20.09
C GLU A 98 57.73 -48.81 -18.66
N LEU A 99 57.85 -47.49 -18.50
CA LEU A 99 57.74 -46.83 -17.20
C LEU A 99 56.39 -46.12 -17.04
N PRO A 100 55.73 -46.22 -15.87
CA PRO A 100 54.51 -45.46 -15.60
C PRO A 100 54.81 -43.96 -15.38
N LEU A 101 53.97 -43.12 -15.98
CA LEU A 101 53.98 -41.68 -15.89
C LEU A 101 52.68 -41.18 -15.26
N ILE A 102 52.78 -40.44 -14.16
CA ILE A 102 51.66 -39.70 -13.57
C ILE A 102 51.79 -38.23 -13.93
N VAL A 103 50.71 -37.64 -14.45
CA VAL A 103 50.64 -36.20 -14.74
C VAL A 103 49.68 -35.53 -13.75
N ILE A 104 50.12 -34.38 -13.21
CA ILE A 104 49.35 -33.57 -12.25
C ILE A 104 48.74 -32.31 -12.86
N GLN A 105 49.17 -31.93 -14.07
CA GLN A 105 48.60 -30.80 -14.81
C GLN A 105 47.57 -31.28 -15.84
N HIS A 106 46.82 -30.33 -16.41
CA HIS A 106 45.93 -30.63 -17.52
C HIS A 106 46.74 -31.14 -18.73
N ASN A 107 46.37 -32.32 -19.24
CA ASN A 107 46.89 -32.84 -20.51
C ASN A 107 45.83 -32.67 -21.61
N ASP A 108 46.26 -32.07 -22.73
CA ASP A 108 45.41 -31.59 -23.83
C ASP A 108 45.00 -32.70 -24.80
N LEU A 109 45.72 -33.83 -24.80
CA LEU A 109 45.57 -34.90 -25.77
C LEU A 109 45.04 -36.18 -25.13
N TYR A 110 43.93 -36.68 -25.68
CA TYR A 110 43.45 -38.06 -25.46
C TYR A 110 44.38 -39.07 -26.17
N SER A 111 45.68 -39.05 -25.88
CA SER A 111 46.55 -40.11 -26.37
C SER A 111 46.15 -41.40 -25.64
N ARG A 112 45.75 -42.42 -26.41
CA ARG A 112 45.29 -43.72 -25.89
C ARG A 112 46.50 -44.61 -25.54
N ASN A 113 47.49 -44.06 -24.86
CA ASN A 113 48.71 -44.78 -24.54
C ASN A 113 48.61 -45.39 -23.15
N TRP A 114 49.31 -46.49 -22.94
CA TRP A 114 49.15 -47.29 -21.74
C TRP A 114 49.94 -46.74 -20.54
N SER A 115 51.05 -46.02 -20.77
CA SER A 115 51.99 -45.56 -19.74
C SER A 115 51.56 -44.31 -18.96
N LEU A 116 50.41 -43.69 -19.27
CA LEU A 116 49.96 -42.45 -18.65
C LEU A 116 48.80 -42.64 -17.66
N ILE A 117 48.89 -41.97 -16.51
CA ILE A 117 47.78 -41.69 -15.59
C ILE A 117 47.68 -40.18 -15.38
N ASN A 118 46.48 -39.63 -15.57
CA ASN A 118 46.20 -38.22 -15.32
C ASN A 118 45.43 -38.07 -14.00
N LEU A 119 46.06 -37.44 -13.01
CA LEU A 119 45.42 -37.15 -11.72
C LEU A 119 44.56 -35.89 -11.75
N TYR A 120 44.88 -34.96 -12.66
CA TYR A 120 44.07 -33.77 -12.85
C TYR A 120 42.71 -34.16 -13.45
N PRO A 121 41.59 -33.59 -12.97
CA PRO A 121 40.28 -33.90 -13.52
C PRO A 121 40.21 -33.72 -15.04
N SER A 122 39.54 -34.65 -15.72
CA SER A 122 39.43 -34.57 -17.18
C SER A 122 38.57 -33.38 -17.61
N PRO A 123 38.79 -32.81 -18.81
CA PRO A 123 37.96 -31.71 -19.30
C PRO A 123 36.47 -32.10 -19.44
N ILE A 124 36.15 -33.38 -19.64
CA ILE A 124 34.75 -33.86 -19.66
C ILE A 124 34.09 -33.64 -18.29
N SER A 125 34.80 -33.92 -17.20
CA SER A 125 34.27 -33.71 -15.84
C SER A 125 33.93 -32.24 -15.59
N PHE A 126 34.75 -31.29 -16.07
CA PHE A 126 34.44 -29.86 -15.97
C PHE A 126 33.23 -29.46 -16.83
N ASN A 127 33.14 -29.93 -18.08
CA ASN A 127 32.02 -29.61 -18.97
C ASN A 127 30.67 -30.03 -18.37
N MET A 128 30.57 -31.27 -17.85
CA MET A 128 29.33 -31.78 -17.26
C MET A 128 28.83 -30.93 -16.09
N VAL A 129 29.75 -30.49 -15.23
CA VAL A 129 29.42 -29.63 -14.09
C VAL A 129 29.03 -28.23 -14.56
N LEU A 130 29.79 -27.67 -15.50
CA LEU A 130 29.57 -26.31 -16.00
C LEU A 130 28.22 -26.17 -16.70
N GLU A 131 27.83 -27.12 -17.55
CA GLU A 131 26.53 -27.12 -18.23
C GLU A 131 25.39 -27.07 -17.20
N LYS A 132 25.46 -27.90 -16.15
CA LYS A 132 24.47 -27.92 -15.07
C LYS A 132 24.50 -26.67 -14.20
N LEU A 133 25.67 -26.06 -13.99
CA LEU A 133 25.81 -24.84 -13.20
C LEU A 133 25.28 -23.60 -13.93
N VAL A 134 25.60 -23.46 -15.22
CA VAL A 134 25.13 -22.36 -16.08
C VAL A 134 23.61 -22.42 -16.24
N THR A 135 23.06 -23.62 -16.48
CA THR A 135 21.60 -23.82 -16.53
C THR A 135 20.94 -23.55 -15.17
N ALA A 136 21.54 -23.98 -14.05
CA ALA A 136 21.01 -23.68 -12.71
C ALA A 136 21.05 -22.19 -12.34
N LYS A 137 22.00 -21.42 -12.90
CA LYS A 137 22.08 -19.97 -12.72
C LYS A 137 21.24 -19.18 -13.74
N ASN A 138 20.54 -19.83 -14.67
CA ASN A 138 19.75 -19.19 -15.74
C ASN A 138 20.56 -18.17 -16.56
N TRP A 139 21.79 -18.51 -16.92
CA TRP A 139 22.65 -17.65 -17.73
C TRP A 139 22.36 -17.81 -19.22
N ASN A 140 21.83 -16.76 -19.85
CA ASN A 140 21.52 -16.71 -21.29
C ASN A 140 22.68 -16.11 -22.12
N ASN A 141 23.31 -15.06 -21.58
CA ASN A 141 24.44 -14.37 -22.21
C ASN A 141 25.63 -14.33 -21.26
N PHE A 142 26.81 -14.70 -21.74
CA PHE A 142 28.05 -14.69 -20.95
C PHE A 142 29.31 -14.61 -21.83
N THR A 143 30.41 -14.19 -21.23
CA THR A 143 31.74 -14.14 -21.85
C THR A 143 32.64 -15.23 -21.29
N ILE A 144 33.24 -16.04 -22.16
CA ILE A 144 34.26 -17.01 -21.81
C ILE A 144 35.63 -16.35 -21.94
N LEU A 145 36.35 -16.25 -20.82
CA LEU A 145 37.75 -15.86 -20.74
C LEU A 145 38.59 -17.13 -20.59
N TYR A 146 39.52 -17.37 -21.52
CA TYR A 146 40.35 -18.57 -21.52
C TYR A 146 41.82 -18.21 -21.75
N GLU A 147 42.74 -19.00 -21.19
CA GLU A 147 44.18 -18.69 -21.28
C GLU A 147 44.79 -18.98 -22.65
N ARG A 148 44.58 -20.19 -23.18
CA ARG A 148 45.14 -20.66 -24.46
C ARG A 148 44.16 -21.57 -25.18
N GLY A 149 44.36 -21.81 -26.48
CA GLY A 149 43.47 -22.63 -27.30
C GLY A 149 43.11 -24.01 -26.71
N HIS A 150 43.99 -24.66 -25.94
CA HIS A 150 43.67 -25.95 -25.30
C HIS A 150 42.69 -25.87 -24.13
N SER A 151 42.69 -24.75 -23.39
CA SER A 151 41.72 -24.47 -22.31
C SER A 151 40.26 -24.54 -22.77
N ILE A 152 40.02 -24.31 -24.07
CA ILE A 152 38.67 -24.29 -24.64
C ILE A 152 37.98 -25.66 -24.53
N VAL A 153 38.74 -26.75 -24.44
CA VAL A 153 38.20 -28.11 -24.36
C VAL A 153 37.41 -28.30 -23.06
N LYS A 154 37.78 -27.61 -21.97
CA LYS A 154 37.04 -27.65 -20.69
C LYS A 154 35.67 -26.96 -20.73
N VAL A 155 35.43 -26.12 -21.74
CA VAL A 155 34.20 -25.32 -21.93
C VAL A 155 33.51 -25.61 -23.26
N GLN A 156 33.93 -26.67 -23.98
CA GLN A 156 33.44 -26.99 -25.32
C GLN A 156 31.93 -27.19 -25.39
N ASP A 157 31.32 -27.75 -24.34
CA ASP A 157 29.88 -28.03 -24.35
C ASP A 157 29.07 -26.75 -24.11
N LEU A 158 29.65 -25.75 -23.43
CA LEU A 158 29.06 -24.41 -23.33
C LEU A 158 29.03 -23.66 -24.66
N LEU A 159 30.00 -23.91 -25.54
CA LEU A 159 29.99 -23.31 -26.88
C LEU A 159 28.86 -23.87 -27.76
N LYS A 160 28.44 -25.12 -27.52
CA LYS A 160 27.33 -25.77 -28.25
C LYS A 160 25.95 -25.26 -27.80
N LEU A 161 25.85 -24.68 -26.60
CA LEU A 161 24.63 -24.07 -26.09
C LEU A 161 24.26 -22.75 -26.80
N SER A 162 25.19 -22.18 -27.57
CA SER A 162 24.94 -20.96 -28.36
C SER A 162 23.93 -21.23 -29.47
N ASN A 163 22.66 -20.89 -29.24
CA ASN A 163 21.59 -21.06 -30.21
C ASN A 163 21.29 -19.73 -30.93
N PRO A 164 21.58 -19.57 -32.24
CA PRO A 164 21.43 -18.28 -32.94
C PRO A 164 19.97 -17.81 -33.07
N ILE A 165 18.99 -18.66 -32.76
CA ILE A 165 17.56 -18.39 -32.88
C ILE A 165 16.98 -17.76 -31.60
N GLU A 166 17.61 -17.97 -30.43
CA GLU A 166 17.06 -17.58 -29.10
C GLU A 166 17.77 -16.38 -28.44
N HIS A 167 18.61 -15.64 -29.16
CA HIS A 167 19.41 -14.53 -28.61
C HIS A 167 20.43 -14.91 -27.52
N ASP A 168 20.71 -16.20 -27.31
CA ASP A 168 21.80 -16.66 -26.44
C ASP A 168 23.14 -16.45 -27.16
N SER A 169 23.87 -15.43 -26.72
CA SER A 169 25.10 -14.97 -27.36
C SER A 169 26.30 -15.21 -26.43
N VAL A 170 27.06 -16.26 -26.75
CA VAL A 170 28.32 -16.58 -26.07
C VAL A 170 29.45 -15.84 -26.77
N SER A 171 30.14 -14.97 -26.03
CA SER A 171 31.39 -14.36 -26.53
C SER A 171 32.60 -15.05 -25.94
N VAL A 172 33.69 -15.15 -26.71
CA VAL A 172 34.91 -15.85 -26.30
C VAL A 172 36.10 -14.92 -26.47
N ARG A 173 36.95 -14.83 -25.45
CA ARG A 173 38.14 -13.97 -25.41
C ARG A 173 39.35 -14.70 -24.82
N GLU A 174 40.48 -14.61 -25.51
CA GLU A 174 41.75 -15.18 -25.06
C GLU A 174 42.47 -14.19 -24.13
N LEU A 175 42.88 -14.64 -22.95
CA LEU A 175 43.73 -13.93 -22.00
C LEU A 175 45.19 -13.98 -22.46
N SER A 176 45.46 -13.26 -23.55
CA SER A 176 46.80 -13.16 -24.14
C SER A 176 47.65 -12.06 -23.49
N GLY A 177 48.96 -12.30 -23.41
CA GLY A 177 49.96 -11.35 -22.88
C GLY A 177 50.11 -11.33 -21.35
N ASP A 178 50.88 -10.35 -20.86
CA ASP A 178 51.12 -10.11 -19.42
C ASP A 178 50.16 -9.06 -18.84
N ASN A 179 49.38 -8.39 -19.69
CA ASN A 179 48.42 -7.37 -19.28
C ASN A 179 47.05 -7.65 -19.89
N TYR A 180 46.16 -8.23 -19.09
CA TYR A 180 44.81 -8.62 -19.49
C TYR A 180 43.83 -7.45 -19.52
N ARG A 181 44.21 -6.24 -19.09
CA ARG A 181 43.30 -5.08 -19.04
C ARG A 181 42.65 -4.78 -20.39
N GLU A 182 43.39 -4.84 -21.49
CA GLU A 182 42.84 -4.57 -22.82
C GLU A 182 41.77 -5.59 -23.22
N VAL A 183 42.04 -6.88 -22.96
CA VAL A 183 41.08 -7.97 -23.19
C VAL A 183 39.83 -7.77 -22.33
N LEU A 184 40.01 -7.40 -21.06
CA LEU A 184 38.91 -7.18 -20.12
C LEU A 184 38.09 -5.92 -20.47
N ILE A 185 38.71 -4.83 -20.94
CA ILE A 185 37.99 -3.65 -21.45
C ILE A 185 37.18 -4.01 -22.69
N ASN A 186 37.76 -4.78 -23.61
CA ASN A 186 37.04 -5.28 -24.79
C ASN A 186 35.88 -6.22 -24.41
N ALA A 187 36.05 -7.00 -23.34
CA ALA A 187 34.97 -7.81 -22.78
C ALA A 187 33.88 -6.92 -22.15
N LYS A 188 34.25 -5.87 -21.42
CA LYS A 188 33.31 -4.87 -20.87
C LYS A 188 32.48 -4.19 -21.94
N HIS A 189 33.08 -3.87 -23.09
CA HIS A 189 32.37 -3.27 -24.23
C HIS A 189 31.31 -4.20 -24.86
N SER A 190 31.36 -5.51 -24.60
CA SER A 190 30.29 -6.42 -25.05
C SER A 190 28.96 -6.23 -24.31
N GLY A 191 28.99 -5.59 -23.13
CA GLY A 191 27.80 -5.38 -22.29
C GLY A 191 27.34 -6.60 -21.51
N TYR A 192 28.04 -7.73 -21.60
CA TYR A 192 27.73 -8.92 -20.79
C TYR A 192 28.27 -8.80 -19.38
N THR A 193 27.46 -9.20 -18.40
CA THR A 193 27.79 -9.14 -16.97
C THR A 193 28.25 -10.48 -16.40
N ASN A 194 28.04 -11.58 -17.12
CA ASN A 194 28.38 -12.93 -16.71
C ASN A 194 29.68 -13.39 -17.39
N PHE A 195 30.60 -13.98 -16.61
CA PHE A 195 31.92 -14.38 -17.06
C PHE A 195 32.25 -15.81 -16.62
N VAL A 196 32.70 -16.64 -17.56
CA VAL A 196 33.29 -17.95 -17.28
C VAL A 196 34.79 -17.85 -17.50
N VAL A 197 35.61 -18.16 -16.50
CA VAL A 197 37.05 -17.91 -16.52
C VAL A 197 37.84 -19.20 -16.33
N ASP A 198 38.57 -19.63 -17.36
CA ASP A 198 39.63 -20.64 -17.26
C ASP A 198 41.00 -19.97 -17.24
N CYS A 199 41.69 -20.12 -16.11
CA CYS A 199 42.98 -19.50 -15.85
C CYS A 199 43.77 -20.41 -14.91
N SER A 200 45.07 -20.57 -15.13
CA SER A 200 45.94 -21.26 -14.18
C SER A 200 45.97 -20.55 -12.82
N SER A 201 46.29 -21.30 -11.76
CA SER A 201 46.36 -20.79 -10.39
C SER A 201 47.37 -19.65 -10.21
N ASP A 202 48.48 -19.67 -10.95
CA ASP A 202 49.54 -18.65 -10.87
C ASP A 202 49.11 -17.29 -11.41
N LYS A 203 48.20 -17.27 -12.38
CA LYS A 203 47.70 -16.06 -13.04
C LYS A 203 46.41 -15.53 -12.43
N LEU A 204 45.77 -16.30 -11.57
CA LEU A 204 44.43 -16.02 -11.07
C LEU A 204 44.39 -14.71 -10.25
N GLU A 205 45.39 -14.47 -9.41
CA GLU A 205 45.52 -13.21 -8.66
C GLU A 205 45.67 -12.00 -9.59
N GLN A 206 46.45 -12.13 -10.66
CA GLN A 206 46.67 -11.08 -11.65
C GLN A 206 45.39 -10.75 -12.42
N VAL A 207 44.62 -11.77 -12.83
CA VAL A 207 43.34 -11.61 -13.52
C VAL A 207 42.33 -10.91 -12.60
N LEU A 208 42.18 -11.35 -11.35
CA LEU A 208 41.26 -10.73 -10.39
C LEU A 208 41.60 -9.26 -10.14
N ARG A 209 42.89 -8.95 -9.92
CA ARG A 209 43.36 -7.58 -9.68
C ARG A 209 43.10 -6.68 -10.89
N GLN A 210 43.34 -7.16 -12.11
CA GLN A 210 43.12 -6.37 -13.32
C GLN A 210 41.64 -6.22 -13.65
N ALA A 211 40.80 -7.23 -13.38
CA ALA A 211 39.34 -7.15 -13.51
C ALA A 211 38.74 -6.10 -12.56
N GLN A 212 39.26 -6.00 -11.33
CA GLN A 212 38.88 -4.93 -10.41
C GLN A 212 39.27 -3.54 -10.94
N GLN A 213 40.49 -3.39 -11.49
CA GLN A 213 40.99 -2.12 -12.02
C GLN A 213 40.16 -1.59 -13.21
N VAL A 214 39.59 -2.47 -14.03
CA VAL A 214 38.73 -2.08 -15.16
C VAL A 214 37.26 -1.93 -14.77
N GLY A 215 36.92 -2.16 -13.50
CA GLY A 215 35.56 -2.07 -12.97
C GLY A 215 34.65 -3.17 -13.51
N LEU A 216 35.13 -4.41 -13.52
CA LEU A 216 34.35 -5.63 -13.79
C LEU A 216 34.13 -6.46 -12.51
N MET A 217 34.34 -5.89 -11.33
CA MET A 217 34.18 -6.53 -10.02
C MET A 217 33.19 -5.73 -9.16
N ALA A 218 31.99 -5.51 -9.69
CA ALA A 218 30.87 -4.83 -9.03
C ALA A 218 29.70 -5.81 -8.80
N ASP A 219 28.64 -5.33 -8.14
CA ASP A 219 27.43 -6.10 -7.77
C ASP A 219 26.65 -6.67 -8.96
N GLU A 220 26.70 -6.00 -10.11
CA GLU A 220 26.06 -6.48 -11.34
C GLU A 220 26.80 -7.67 -12.01
N HIS A 221 28.05 -7.96 -11.63
CA HIS A 221 28.89 -8.95 -12.31
C HIS A 221 28.85 -10.32 -11.63
N SER A 222 28.86 -11.38 -12.45
CA SER A 222 28.85 -12.78 -11.97
C SER A 222 29.94 -13.61 -12.65
N TYR A 223 30.73 -14.34 -11.87
CA TYR A 223 31.87 -15.11 -12.33
C TYR A 223 31.76 -16.60 -11.98
N ILE A 224 32.16 -17.47 -12.90
CA ILE A 224 32.43 -18.89 -12.67
C ILE A 224 33.91 -19.14 -13.01
N PHE A 225 34.72 -19.47 -12.02
CA PHE A 225 36.13 -19.83 -12.22
C PHE A 225 36.29 -21.35 -12.28
N LEU A 226 36.99 -21.83 -13.31
CA LEU A 226 37.28 -23.26 -13.48
C LEU A 226 38.44 -23.75 -12.60
N SER A 227 39.35 -22.87 -12.20
CA SER A 227 40.49 -23.25 -11.36
C SER A 227 40.02 -23.71 -9.97
N PRO A 228 40.41 -24.91 -9.52
CA PRO A 228 40.10 -25.40 -8.18
C PRO A 228 40.72 -24.59 -7.03
N ASP A 229 41.68 -23.71 -7.35
CA ASP A 229 42.47 -22.95 -6.37
C ASP A 229 41.93 -21.53 -6.11
N LEU A 230 40.78 -21.14 -6.69
CA LEU A 230 40.21 -19.79 -6.48
C LEU A 230 40.08 -19.44 -5.00
N PHE A 231 39.54 -20.37 -4.20
CA PHE A 231 39.27 -20.16 -2.78
C PHE A 231 40.46 -20.43 -1.86
N ALA A 232 41.60 -20.85 -2.42
CA ALA A 232 42.88 -20.90 -1.70
C ALA A 232 43.57 -19.52 -1.67
N LEU A 233 43.11 -18.56 -2.46
CA LEU A 233 43.60 -17.19 -2.47
C LEU A 233 42.85 -16.32 -1.46
N ASP A 234 43.48 -15.22 -1.04
CA ASP A 234 42.82 -14.19 -0.24
C ASP A 234 41.82 -13.37 -1.07
N LEU A 235 40.54 -13.70 -0.94
CA LEU A 235 39.42 -13.01 -1.60
C LEU A 235 38.77 -11.90 -0.74
N SER A 236 39.38 -11.52 0.39
CA SER A 236 38.84 -10.50 1.32
C SER A 236 38.48 -9.18 0.62
N ARG A 237 39.28 -8.77 -0.38
CA ARG A 237 39.10 -7.53 -1.15
C ARG A 237 37.84 -7.52 -2.02
N TYR A 238 37.33 -8.69 -2.40
CA TYR A 238 36.17 -8.83 -3.28
C TYR A 238 34.89 -9.15 -2.51
N ARG A 239 35.01 -9.60 -1.25
CA ARG A 239 33.91 -10.03 -0.38
C ARG A 239 32.80 -8.99 -0.20
N TYR A 240 33.16 -7.71 -0.12
CA TYR A 240 32.23 -6.60 0.07
C TYR A 240 31.90 -5.83 -1.21
N GLY A 241 32.41 -6.27 -2.37
CA GLY A 241 32.18 -5.63 -3.66
C GLY A 241 30.83 -5.98 -4.30
N GLY A 242 30.05 -6.88 -3.70
CA GLY A 242 28.77 -7.37 -4.23
C GLY A 242 28.90 -8.35 -5.41
N VAL A 243 30.10 -8.54 -5.96
CA VAL A 243 30.35 -9.47 -7.07
C VAL A 243 30.06 -10.90 -6.67
N ASN A 244 29.31 -11.62 -7.51
CA ASN A 244 29.06 -13.04 -7.30
C ASN A 244 30.18 -13.86 -7.92
N MET A 245 30.99 -14.54 -7.10
CA MET A 245 32.08 -15.40 -7.56
C MET A 245 31.79 -16.85 -7.17
N THR A 246 31.67 -17.72 -8.16
CA THR A 246 31.52 -19.16 -7.99
C THR A 246 32.79 -19.86 -8.45
N GLY A 247 33.21 -20.90 -7.75
CA GLY A 247 34.35 -21.72 -8.15
C GLY A 247 34.26 -23.14 -7.61
N PHE A 248 35.21 -23.97 -8.03
CA PHE A 248 35.27 -25.37 -7.67
C PHE A 248 36.32 -25.61 -6.59
N ARG A 249 36.13 -26.64 -5.77
CA ARG A 249 37.16 -27.17 -4.88
C ARG A 249 37.21 -28.68 -4.99
N LEU A 250 38.41 -29.20 -5.23
CA LEU A 250 38.68 -30.63 -5.37
C LEU A 250 38.98 -31.30 -4.02
N ILE A 251 39.53 -30.54 -3.08
CA ILE A 251 40.02 -31.01 -1.78
C ILE A 251 38.87 -31.19 -0.79
N ASP A 252 38.89 -32.27 0.00
CA ASP A 252 37.99 -32.45 1.14
C ASP A 252 38.63 -31.94 2.44
N LEU A 253 38.15 -30.79 2.93
CA LEU A 253 38.65 -30.20 4.18
C LEU A 253 38.32 -31.02 5.43
N LYS A 254 37.37 -31.96 5.34
CA LYS A 254 37.00 -32.84 6.47
C LYS A 254 38.00 -33.97 6.65
N ASN A 255 38.93 -34.17 5.72
CA ASN A 255 39.89 -35.26 5.78
C ASN A 255 41.04 -34.92 6.74
N GLU A 256 41.14 -35.64 7.86
CA GLU A 256 42.22 -35.47 8.85
C GLU A 256 43.63 -35.66 8.25
N GLN A 257 43.75 -36.48 7.19
CA GLN A 257 45.03 -36.69 6.51
C GLN A 257 45.57 -35.42 5.85
N LEU A 258 44.68 -34.49 5.46
CA LEU A 258 45.05 -33.20 4.89
C LEU A 258 45.74 -32.33 5.93
N TRP A 259 45.22 -32.29 7.16
CA TRP A 259 45.82 -31.52 8.26
C TRP A 259 47.21 -32.05 8.61
N ASN A 260 47.38 -33.37 8.66
CA ASN A 260 48.69 -33.98 8.90
C ASN A 260 49.69 -33.66 7.76
N PHE A 261 49.25 -33.78 6.51
CA PHE A 261 50.09 -33.42 5.36
C PHE A 261 50.48 -31.93 5.38
N THR A 262 49.52 -31.05 5.67
CA THR A 262 49.78 -29.60 5.73
C THR A 262 50.75 -29.25 6.86
N ALA A 263 50.63 -29.90 8.02
CA ALA A 263 51.55 -29.70 9.14
C ALA A 263 52.99 -30.11 8.79
N GLN A 264 53.16 -31.29 8.16
CA GLN A 264 54.47 -31.75 7.67
C GLN A 264 55.03 -30.84 6.58
N TYR A 265 54.18 -30.41 5.66
CA TYR A 265 54.56 -29.48 4.61
C TYR A 265 55.05 -28.14 5.17
N ASN A 266 54.34 -27.59 6.17
CA ASN A 266 54.72 -26.37 6.87
C ASN A 266 56.02 -26.53 7.66
N GLU A 267 56.22 -27.66 8.33
CA GLU A 267 57.47 -27.97 9.04
C GLU A 267 58.68 -28.02 8.10
N PHE A 268 58.50 -28.63 6.91
CA PHE A 268 59.56 -28.77 5.92
C PHE A 268 59.87 -27.45 5.19
N THR A 269 58.84 -26.67 4.85
CA THR A 269 59.00 -25.42 4.08
C THR A 269 59.26 -24.19 4.95
N GLY A 270 58.94 -24.25 6.24
CA GLY A 270 58.91 -23.10 7.14
C GLY A 270 57.72 -22.15 6.91
N TYR A 271 56.76 -22.53 6.06
CA TYR A 271 55.53 -21.77 5.84
C TYR A 271 54.49 -22.00 6.94
N THR A 272 53.55 -21.06 7.08
CA THR A 272 52.42 -21.16 8.01
C THR A 272 51.11 -21.13 7.23
N ILE A 273 50.90 -22.12 6.37
CA ILE A 273 49.72 -22.22 5.50
C ILE A 273 48.63 -23.01 6.22
N GLU A 274 47.40 -22.50 6.22
CA GLU A 274 46.23 -23.25 6.67
C GLU A 274 45.86 -24.31 5.63
N SER A 275 45.31 -25.44 6.07
CA SER A 275 44.94 -26.54 5.17
C SER A 275 43.90 -26.17 4.10
N GLU A 276 43.17 -25.07 4.28
CA GLU A 276 42.24 -24.55 3.29
C GLU A 276 42.92 -23.81 2.12
N ASN A 277 44.13 -23.30 2.36
CA ASN A 277 44.88 -22.47 1.42
C ASN A 277 45.97 -23.27 0.67
N ILE A 278 46.06 -24.58 0.88
CA ILE A 278 47.02 -25.42 0.16
C ILE A 278 46.58 -25.58 -1.31
N LYS A 279 47.51 -25.34 -2.24
CA LYS A 279 47.22 -25.43 -3.68
C LYS A 279 46.97 -26.88 -4.10
N THR A 280 46.08 -27.05 -5.07
CA THR A 280 45.69 -28.36 -5.62
C THR A 280 46.88 -29.11 -6.20
N ASN A 281 47.84 -28.43 -6.84
CA ASN A 281 49.04 -29.10 -7.40
C ASN A 281 49.86 -29.86 -6.35
N ALA A 282 50.07 -29.27 -5.15
CA ALA A 282 50.79 -29.93 -4.06
C ALA A 282 50.04 -31.16 -3.56
N VAL A 283 48.71 -31.07 -3.48
CA VAL A 283 47.82 -32.17 -3.08
C VAL A 283 47.84 -33.31 -4.11
N LEU A 284 47.79 -32.99 -5.40
CA LEU A 284 47.85 -34.00 -6.47
C LEU A 284 49.20 -34.73 -6.50
N ILE A 285 50.30 -34.08 -6.14
CA ILE A 285 51.62 -34.73 -6.03
C ILE A 285 51.65 -35.71 -4.87
N HIS A 286 51.10 -35.34 -3.71
CA HIS A 286 50.95 -36.27 -2.60
C HIS A 286 50.13 -37.50 -3.01
N ASP A 287 49.02 -37.27 -3.70
CA ASP A 287 48.16 -38.33 -4.21
C ASP A 287 48.88 -39.20 -5.27
N ALA A 288 49.75 -38.61 -6.09
CA ALA A 288 50.60 -39.35 -7.04
C ALA A 288 51.52 -40.34 -6.33
N VAL A 289 52.24 -39.89 -5.31
CA VAL A 289 53.11 -40.76 -4.50
C VAL A 289 52.30 -41.82 -3.77
N LEU A 290 51.10 -41.48 -3.28
CA LEU A 290 50.20 -42.45 -2.65
C LEU A 290 49.73 -43.55 -3.61
N VAL A 291 49.43 -43.21 -4.87
CA VAL A 291 49.09 -44.20 -5.92
C VAL A 291 50.28 -45.12 -6.18
N PHE A 292 51.49 -44.56 -6.31
CA PHE A 292 52.72 -45.35 -6.42
C PHE A 292 52.93 -46.27 -5.20
N ALA A 293 52.76 -45.75 -3.99
CA ALA A 293 52.93 -46.49 -2.74
C ALA A 293 51.97 -47.69 -2.65
N ASN A 294 50.69 -47.49 -2.97
CA ASN A 294 49.69 -48.55 -2.93
C ASN A 294 49.99 -49.63 -3.97
N ALA A 295 50.30 -49.26 -5.21
CA ALA A 295 50.63 -50.22 -6.26
C ALA A 295 51.93 -50.98 -5.95
N TRP A 296 52.96 -50.28 -5.46
CA TRP A 296 54.23 -50.87 -5.05
C TRP A 296 54.08 -51.85 -3.88
N SER A 297 53.22 -51.54 -2.90
CA SER A 297 52.96 -52.43 -1.77
C SER A 297 52.39 -53.79 -2.22
N LYS A 298 51.55 -53.80 -3.26
CA LYS A 298 50.97 -55.03 -3.83
C LYS A 298 52.00 -55.85 -4.60
N ILE A 299 52.84 -55.18 -5.39
CA ILE A 299 53.97 -55.83 -6.06
C ILE A 299 54.92 -56.44 -5.04
N ASN A 300 55.24 -55.73 -3.96
CA ASN A 300 56.08 -56.23 -2.88
C ASN A 300 55.45 -57.39 -2.09
N TYR A 301 54.12 -57.44 -2.00
CA TYR A 301 53.41 -58.56 -1.43
C TYR A 301 53.49 -59.79 -2.34
N LEU A 302 53.30 -59.62 -3.65
CA LEU A 302 53.47 -60.70 -4.64
C LEU A 302 54.93 -61.23 -4.65
N ARG A 303 55.91 -60.33 -4.46
CA ARG A 303 57.34 -60.65 -4.31
C ARG A 303 57.63 -61.62 -3.16
N GLN A 304 56.88 -61.58 -2.04
CA GLN A 304 57.14 -62.49 -0.92
C GLN A 304 56.87 -63.97 -1.26
N ASN A 305 56.16 -64.25 -2.37
CA ASN A 305 55.81 -65.61 -2.79
C ASN A 305 56.70 -66.18 -3.92
N GLU A 306 57.59 -65.39 -4.55
CA GLU A 306 58.48 -65.86 -5.63
C GLU A 306 59.96 -65.65 -5.30
N VAL A 307 60.74 -66.74 -5.24
CA VAL A 307 62.11 -66.78 -4.70
C VAL A 307 63.21 -66.48 -5.74
N GLN A 308 62.87 -66.17 -7.00
CA GLN A 308 63.86 -66.31 -8.09
C GLN A 308 64.22 -65.09 -8.96
N ASN A 309 63.83 -63.86 -8.63
CA ASN A 309 64.54 -62.66 -9.11
C ASN A 309 64.22 -61.46 -8.22
N PRO A 310 65.21 -60.64 -7.81
CA PRO A 310 64.93 -59.39 -7.14
C PRO A 310 64.25 -58.44 -8.13
N MET A 311 62.94 -58.20 -7.96
CA MET A 311 62.15 -57.17 -8.65
C MET A 311 62.63 -55.77 -8.24
N MET A 312 63.84 -55.39 -8.65
CA MET A 312 64.41 -54.06 -8.44
C MET A 312 64.05 -53.13 -9.60
N ALA A 313 64.11 -51.82 -9.36
CA ALA A 313 64.17 -50.84 -10.42
C ALA A 313 65.40 -51.15 -11.28
N ALA A 314 65.18 -51.38 -12.58
CA ALA A 314 66.27 -51.63 -13.51
C ALA A 314 66.89 -50.29 -13.93
N SER A 315 68.22 -50.25 -14.08
CA SER A 315 68.88 -49.14 -14.80
C SER A 315 68.53 -49.29 -16.28
N LEU A 316 67.68 -48.40 -16.80
CA LEU A 316 67.22 -48.44 -18.18
C LEU A 316 67.99 -47.43 -19.02
N ASN A 317 68.42 -47.84 -20.20
CA ASN A 317 69.10 -46.94 -21.13
C ASN A 317 68.21 -46.61 -22.33
N CYS A 318 68.05 -45.31 -22.61
CA CYS A 318 67.20 -44.81 -23.68
C CYS A 318 67.71 -45.18 -25.09
N ASP A 319 69.03 -45.24 -25.29
CA ASP A 319 69.59 -45.56 -26.61
C ASP A 319 69.32 -47.02 -27.01
N THR A 320 69.40 -47.93 -26.04
CA THR A 320 69.17 -49.37 -26.23
C THR A 320 67.71 -49.76 -26.16
N HIS A 321 66.82 -48.84 -25.77
CA HIS A 321 65.36 -49.06 -25.61
C HIS A 321 65.06 -50.21 -24.65
N ASP A 322 65.81 -50.30 -23.55
CA ASP A 322 65.59 -51.32 -22.52
C ASP A 322 64.26 -51.07 -21.81
N SER A 323 63.45 -52.10 -21.64
CA SER A 323 62.13 -52.01 -21.02
C SER A 323 62.10 -52.65 -19.63
N TRP A 324 61.31 -52.06 -18.72
CA TRP A 324 61.12 -52.63 -17.40
C TRP A 324 59.95 -53.60 -17.37
N ILE A 325 60.27 -54.89 -17.24
CA ILE A 325 59.33 -56.03 -17.27
C ILE A 325 58.12 -55.84 -16.34
N TYR A 326 58.29 -55.17 -15.20
CA TYR A 326 57.22 -55.00 -14.20
C TYR A 326 56.46 -53.69 -14.31
N GLY A 327 56.84 -52.79 -15.23
CA GLY A 327 56.21 -51.47 -15.35
C GLY A 327 54.77 -51.54 -15.82
N SER A 328 54.44 -52.46 -16.74
CA SER A 328 53.05 -52.73 -17.14
C SER A 328 52.19 -53.27 -15.99
N THR A 329 52.74 -54.19 -15.19
CA THR A 329 52.05 -54.75 -14.01
C THR A 329 51.83 -53.67 -12.94
N LEU A 330 52.82 -52.81 -12.69
CA LEU A 330 52.69 -51.68 -11.79
C LEU A 330 51.60 -50.73 -12.28
N MET A 331 51.60 -50.41 -13.57
CA MET A 331 50.60 -49.55 -14.18
C MET A 331 49.17 -50.12 -14.08
N ASP A 332 49.00 -51.43 -14.27
CA ASP A 332 47.70 -52.10 -14.14
C ASP A 332 47.15 -51.98 -12.71
N PHE A 333 48.00 -52.16 -11.69
CA PHE A 333 47.59 -51.91 -10.30
C PHE A 333 47.23 -50.45 -10.07
N MET A 334 48.01 -49.51 -10.59
CA MET A 334 47.73 -48.07 -10.45
C MET A 334 46.40 -47.66 -11.10
N LYS A 335 46.01 -48.26 -12.22
CA LYS A 335 44.73 -47.97 -12.90
C LYS A 335 43.53 -48.65 -12.26
N THR A 336 43.69 -49.90 -11.80
CA THR A 336 42.58 -50.71 -11.30
C THR A 336 42.25 -50.44 -9.84
N ASP A 337 43.22 -50.01 -9.04
CA ASP A 337 43.03 -49.82 -7.61
C ASP A 337 42.32 -48.53 -7.27
N LYS A 338 41.25 -48.67 -6.50
CA LYS A 338 40.58 -47.52 -5.89
C LYS A 338 41.41 -47.01 -4.71
N VAL A 339 42.03 -45.86 -4.89
CA VAL A 339 42.79 -45.16 -3.83
C VAL A 339 41.99 -43.97 -3.32
N ASN A 340 41.93 -43.78 -2.01
CA ASN A 340 41.33 -42.58 -1.41
C ASN A 340 42.47 -41.63 -1.00
N GLY A 341 42.67 -40.59 -1.80
CA GLY A 341 43.66 -39.55 -1.57
C GLY A 341 43.09 -38.31 -0.89
N LEU A 342 43.93 -37.28 -0.80
CA LEU A 342 43.56 -35.95 -0.31
C LEU A 342 42.60 -35.24 -1.27
N SER A 343 42.72 -35.50 -2.58
CA SER A 343 41.77 -35.05 -3.61
C SER A 343 40.54 -35.98 -3.73
N ARG A 344 40.22 -36.78 -2.70
CA ARG A 344 39.11 -37.75 -2.63
C ARG A 344 39.41 -39.05 -3.40
N SER A 345 38.37 -39.69 -3.94
CA SER A 345 38.52 -40.96 -4.65
C SER A 345 39.32 -40.77 -5.94
N LEU A 346 40.40 -41.53 -6.06
CA LEU A 346 41.24 -41.67 -7.25
C LEU A 346 40.78 -42.95 -7.97
N ILE A 347 39.99 -42.77 -9.03
CA ILE A 347 39.53 -43.84 -9.90
C ILE A 347 39.81 -43.39 -11.32
N PHE A 348 40.50 -44.25 -12.08
CA PHE A 348 40.87 -43.99 -13.45
C PHE A 348 40.02 -44.84 -14.39
N ASP A 349 39.79 -44.35 -15.60
CA ASP A 349 39.24 -45.17 -16.68
C ASP A 349 40.33 -46.07 -17.29
N GLY A 350 39.95 -46.89 -18.28
CA GLY A 350 40.91 -47.77 -18.97
C GLY A 350 42.06 -47.04 -19.67
N PHE A 351 41.92 -45.73 -19.90
CA PHE A 351 42.94 -44.87 -20.51
C PHE A 351 43.75 -44.08 -19.47
N GLY A 352 43.55 -44.32 -18.17
CA GLY A 352 44.25 -43.60 -17.11
C GLY A 352 43.69 -42.20 -16.81
N GLN A 353 42.50 -41.84 -17.32
CA GLN A 353 41.89 -40.54 -17.09
C GLN A 353 40.95 -40.54 -15.90
N ARG A 354 40.95 -39.45 -15.14
CA ARG A 354 40.09 -39.27 -13.96
C ARG A 354 38.77 -38.58 -14.35
N ASN A 355 37.78 -39.37 -14.75
CA ASN A 355 36.46 -38.85 -15.16
C ASN A 355 35.45 -38.75 -13.99
N ASN A 356 35.50 -39.67 -13.03
CA ASN A 356 34.58 -39.69 -11.88
C ASN A 356 35.14 -38.85 -10.73
N VAL A 357 34.96 -37.53 -10.84
CA VAL A 357 35.50 -36.54 -9.89
C VAL A 357 34.38 -35.91 -9.09
N ASN A 358 34.61 -35.73 -7.79
CA ASN A 358 33.68 -35.03 -6.92
C ASN A 358 34.16 -33.59 -6.66
N PHE A 359 33.33 -32.60 -6.99
CA PHE A 359 33.63 -31.19 -6.74
C PHE A 359 32.74 -30.63 -5.63
N ASP A 360 33.32 -29.81 -4.75
CA ASP A 360 32.52 -28.84 -4.00
C ASP A 360 32.38 -27.58 -4.84
N ILE A 361 31.16 -27.04 -4.89
CA ILE A 361 30.91 -25.76 -5.52
C ILE A 361 30.77 -24.72 -4.41
N LEU A 362 31.61 -23.71 -4.45
CA LEU A 362 31.64 -22.63 -3.48
C LEU A 362 31.25 -21.31 -4.15
N GLU A 363 30.57 -20.48 -3.38
CA GLU A 363 30.21 -19.11 -3.74
C GLU A 363 30.81 -18.15 -2.69
N LEU A 364 31.36 -17.03 -3.16
CA LEU A 364 31.84 -15.97 -2.28
C LEU A 364 30.64 -15.20 -1.72
N THR A 365 30.49 -15.23 -0.40
CA THR A 365 29.44 -14.48 0.32
C THR A 365 30.07 -13.46 1.27
N PRO A 366 29.31 -12.47 1.79
CA PRO A 366 29.81 -11.53 2.79
C PRO A 366 30.32 -12.21 4.08
N ALA A 367 29.82 -13.42 4.39
CA ALA A 367 30.28 -14.23 5.52
C ALA A 367 31.58 -15.01 5.22
N GLY A 368 32.00 -15.09 3.95
CA GLY A 368 33.16 -15.84 3.50
C GLY A 368 32.81 -16.87 2.42
N ASN A 369 33.68 -17.87 2.28
CA ASN A 369 33.59 -18.89 1.24
C ASN A 369 32.53 -19.91 1.66
N GLN A 370 31.37 -19.94 0.99
CA GLN A 370 30.27 -20.82 1.34
C GLN A 370 30.12 -21.94 0.32
N THR A 371 30.04 -23.19 0.79
CA THR A 371 29.69 -24.33 -0.07
C THR A 371 28.20 -24.28 -0.40
N ILE A 372 27.87 -24.11 -1.68
CA ILE A 372 26.48 -24.03 -2.17
C ILE A 372 25.94 -25.36 -2.69
N GLY A 373 26.81 -26.30 -3.00
CA GLY A 373 26.43 -27.60 -3.53
C GLY A 373 27.61 -28.51 -3.78
N HIS A 374 27.30 -29.75 -4.14
CA HIS A 374 28.28 -30.78 -4.43
C HIS A 374 27.98 -31.42 -5.78
N TRP A 375 29.04 -31.72 -6.55
CA TRP A 375 28.97 -32.59 -7.70
C TRP A 375 29.46 -33.97 -7.29
N ILE A 376 28.58 -34.96 -7.30
CA ILE A 376 28.88 -36.33 -6.87
C ILE A 376 28.17 -37.30 -7.83
N ASN A 377 28.88 -38.33 -8.30
CA ASN A 377 28.31 -39.37 -9.18
C ASN A 377 27.57 -38.82 -10.41
N ASN A 378 28.14 -37.82 -11.07
CA ASN A 378 27.54 -37.11 -12.21
C ASN A 378 26.19 -36.43 -11.94
N GLN A 379 25.90 -36.11 -10.67
CA GLN A 379 24.71 -35.36 -10.27
C GLN A 379 25.11 -34.09 -9.55
N PHE A 380 24.43 -33.00 -9.90
CA PHE A 380 24.58 -31.72 -9.21
C PHE A 380 23.58 -31.61 -8.05
N ILE A 381 24.11 -31.56 -6.82
CA ILE A 381 23.32 -31.50 -5.60
C ILE A 381 23.32 -30.07 -5.04
N ILE A 382 22.15 -29.45 -5.22
CA ILE A 382 21.50 -28.31 -4.55
C ILE A 382 21.56 -28.25 -3.02
N SER A 383 22.66 -27.93 -2.34
CA SER A 383 22.65 -27.79 -0.86
C SER A 383 23.06 -26.39 -0.41
N ARG A 384 22.23 -25.39 -0.70
CA ARG A 384 22.39 -24.06 -0.10
C ARG A 384 22.12 -24.19 1.40
N PRO A 385 23.11 -24.01 2.28
CA PRO A 385 22.83 -24.02 3.70
C PRO A 385 21.89 -22.86 3.96
N ILE A 386 20.76 -23.13 4.60
CA ILE A 386 19.92 -22.08 5.16
C ILE A 386 20.79 -21.44 6.24
N VAL A 387 21.42 -20.31 5.93
CA VAL A 387 22.12 -19.53 6.94
C VAL A 387 21.02 -18.80 7.70
N PRO A 388 20.72 -19.18 8.95
CA PRO A 388 19.63 -18.56 9.70
C PRO A 388 19.83 -17.05 9.93
N ASN A 389 21.03 -16.52 9.65
CA ASN A 389 21.34 -15.10 9.76
C ASN A 389 21.57 -14.38 8.42
N ALA A 390 21.75 -15.05 7.27
CA ALA A 390 22.07 -14.32 6.02
C ALA A 390 20.84 -13.85 5.26
N ILE A 391 19.68 -14.49 5.43
CA ILE A 391 18.43 -14.01 4.83
C ILE A 391 17.95 -12.78 5.60
N GLU A 392 17.97 -12.81 6.94
CA GLU A 392 17.68 -11.62 7.74
C GLU A 392 18.74 -10.53 7.57
N ILE A 393 20.05 -10.83 7.55
CA ILE A 393 21.07 -9.78 7.35
C ILE A 393 21.10 -9.28 5.91
N ALA A 394 20.94 -10.10 4.87
CA ALA A 394 20.89 -9.58 3.49
C ALA A 394 19.60 -8.80 3.22
N GLU A 395 18.45 -9.23 3.74
CA GLU A 395 17.16 -8.52 3.62
C GLU A 395 17.14 -7.25 4.46
N GLU A 396 17.76 -7.25 5.65
CA GLU A 396 17.91 -6.04 6.48
C GLU A 396 18.98 -5.08 5.94
N THR A 397 20.02 -5.54 5.22
CA THR A 397 21.14 -4.68 4.76
C THR A 397 20.93 -4.10 3.35
N ILE A 398 19.90 -4.51 2.59
CA ILE A 398 19.67 -3.96 1.23
C ILE A 398 19.39 -2.44 1.27
N MET A 399 18.70 -1.95 2.30
CA MET A 399 18.35 -0.53 2.46
C MET A 399 19.05 0.16 3.63
N ARG A 400 19.50 -0.56 4.67
CA ARG A 400 20.15 0.06 5.84
C ARG A 400 21.38 0.88 5.44
N ASN A 401 21.49 2.10 5.99
CA ASN A 401 22.56 3.07 5.75
C ASN A 401 22.75 3.54 4.29
N LYS A 402 21.85 3.21 3.36
CA LYS A 402 21.83 3.82 2.02
C LYS A 402 21.12 5.15 2.07
N THR A 403 21.54 6.10 1.22
CA THR A 403 20.88 7.40 1.09
C THR A 403 20.06 7.41 -0.20
N PHE A 404 18.74 7.51 -0.08
CA PHE A 404 17.81 7.53 -1.21
C PHE A 404 17.36 8.96 -1.54
N LYS A 405 17.23 9.25 -2.83
CA LYS A 405 16.64 10.51 -3.31
C LYS A 405 15.14 10.39 -3.38
N VAL A 406 14.44 11.20 -2.60
CA VAL A 406 12.99 11.17 -2.45
C VAL A 406 12.38 12.42 -3.03
N LEU A 407 11.56 12.27 -4.07
CA LEU A 407 10.79 13.35 -4.68
C LEU A 407 9.56 13.66 -3.81
N ILE A 408 9.37 14.94 -3.52
CA ILE A 408 8.22 15.47 -2.77
C ILE A 408 7.56 16.63 -3.51
N SER A 409 6.28 16.86 -3.24
CA SER A 409 5.54 18.06 -3.67
C SER A 409 5.16 18.90 -2.45
N THR A 410 5.19 20.22 -2.58
CA THR A 410 4.78 21.18 -1.54
C THR A 410 3.27 21.43 -1.57
N THR A 411 2.48 20.36 -1.63
CA THR A 411 1.00 20.43 -1.66
C THR A 411 0.44 20.23 -0.24
N PRO A 412 -0.32 21.18 0.34
CA PRO A 412 -0.97 21.00 1.63
C PRO A 412 -1.99 19.84 1.61
N PRO A 413 -2.10 19.00 2.65
CA PRO A 413 -1.22 18.85 3.84
C PRO A 413 -0.05 17.87 3.69
N TYR A 414 0.18 17.37 2.49
CA TYR A 414 1.18 16.33 2.23
C TYR A 414 2.60 16.84 2.47
N GLY A 415 2.91 18.04 2.00
CA GLY A 415 4.20 18.70 2.21
C GLY A 415 4.09 20.22 2.28
N TYR A 416 4.86 20.81 3.20
CA TYR A 416 5.03 22.24 3.41
C TYR A 416 6.51 22.57 3.49
N MET A 417 6.84 23.82 3.15
CA MET A 417 8.08 24.44 3.60
C MET A 417 7.89 24.91 5.05
N LYS A 418 8.79 24.52 5.96
CA LYS A 418 8.77 25.02 7.34
C LYS A 418 9.03 26.52 7.36
N GLU A 419 8.16 27.26 8.04
CA GLU A 419 8.33 28.70 8.28
C GLU A 419 9.14 28.87 9.56
N SER A 420 10.45 29.11 9.41
CA SER A 420 11.40 29.21 10.52
C SER A 420 12.17 30.52 10.43
N ILE A 421 12.38 31.17 11.57
CA ILE A 421 13.18 32.41 11.68
C ILE A 421 14.66 32.11 11.35
N THR A 422 15.14 30.91 11.69
CA THR A 422 16.46 30.41 11.33
C THR A 422 16.44 29.70 9.99
N LYS A 423 17.47 29.88 9.16
CA LYS A 423 17.58 29.16 7.89
C LYS A 423 17.90 27.68 8.18
N LEU A 424 16.92 26.80 7.95
CA LEU A 424 17.10 25.35 8.07
C LEU A 424 17.78 24.83 6.80
N GLU A 425 18.61 23.79 6.93
CA GLU A 425 19.32 23.15 5.82
C GLU A 425 18.89 21.68 5.67
N GLY A 426 19.09 21.10 4.49
CA GLY A 426 18.76 19.69 4.24
C GLY A 426 17.26 19.37 4.31
N ASN A 427 16.93 18.25 4.94
CA ASN A 427 15.57 17.70 5.05
C ASN A 427 14.70 18.45 6.06
N ASP A 428 15.32 19.08 7.06
CA ASP A 428 14.60 19.77 8.15
C ASP A 428 13.76 20.95 7.66
N ARG A 429 13.99 21.41 6.42
CA ARG A 429 13.22 22.47 5.75
C ARG A 429 11.77 22.08 5.46
N TYR A 430 11.44 20.79 5.46
CA TYR A 430 10.11 20.32 5.06
C TYR A 430 9.36 19.71 6.24
N GLU A 431 8.04 19.85 6.22
CA GLU A 431 7.12 19.18 7.15
C GLU A 431 5.84 18.78 6.42
N GLY A 432 5.12 17.78 6.90
CA GLY A 432 3.84 17.38 6.32
C GLY A 432 3.55 15.91 6.51
N PHE A 433 2.36 15.48 6.07
CA PHE A 433 1.95 14.09 6.21
C PHE A 433 2.88 13.10 5.50
N THR A 434 3.31 13.39 4.27
CA THR A 434 4.19 12.48 3.52
C THR A 434 5.64 12.56 4.00
N ILE A 435 6.03 13.69 4.58
CA ILE A 435 7.34 13.88 5.21
C ILE A 435 7.45 13.02 6.47
N ASP A 436 6.45 13.07 7.35
CA ASP A 436 6.41 12.23 8.54
C ASP A 436 6.25 10.75 8.17
N LEU A 437 5.51 10.43 7.10
CA LEU A 437 5.31 9.05 6.65
C LEU A 437 6.62 8.41 6.18
N ILE A 438 7.41 9.10 5.33
CA ILE A 438 8.69 8.55 4.88
C ILE A 438 9.69 8.44 6.03
N ASP A 439 9.64 9.36 7.00
CA ASP A 439 10.46 9.30 8.21
C ASP A 439 10.19 8.02 9.02
N ARG A 440 8.90 7.67 9.21
CA ARG A 440 8.52 6.40 9.85
C ARG A 440 8.94 5.16 9.06
N ILE A 441 8.89 5.22 7.73
CA ILE A 441 9.35 4.12 6.87
C ILE A 441 10.88 3.99 6.96
N ALA A 442 11.59 5.11 7.01
CA ALA A 442 13.03 5.18 7.19
C ALA A 442 13.47 4.65 8.55
N ASP A 443 12.74 4.95 9.63
CA ASP A 443 12.99 4.40 10.98
C ASP A 443 12.88 2.87 11.01
N ILE A 444 11.87 2.30 10.34
CA ILE A 444 11.64 0.85 10.30
C ILE A 444 12.71 0.14 9.47
N LEU A 445 13.09 0.72 8.32
CA LEU A 445 13.97 0.09 7.35
C LEU A 445 15.44 0.52 7.49
N GLY A 446 15.73 1.52 8.33
CA GLY A 446 17.07 2.03 8.67
C GLY A 446 17.82 2.72 7.53
N PHE A 447 17.14 3.34 6.57
CA PHE A 447 17.78 4.07 5.46
C PHE A 447 17.82 5.58 5.70
N ASN A 448 18.77 6.26 5.06
CA ASN A 448 18.84 7.72 4.99
C ASN A 448 18.16 8.21 3.71
N TYR A 449 17.70 9.45 3.70
CA TYR A 449 17.05 10.02 2.52
C TYR A 449 17.41 11.49 2.32
N GLU A 450 17.25 11.99 1.10
CA GLU A 450 17.39 13.40 0.75
C GLU A 450 16.18 13.84 -0.08
N PHE A 451 15.55 14.95 0.32
CA PHE A 451 14.38 15.48 -0.38
C PHE A 451 14.74 16.36 -1.59
N GLU A 452 14.09 16.08 -2.72
CA GLU A 452 14.08 16.92 -3.90
C GLU A 452 12.63 17.34 -4.24
N VAL A 453 12.39 18.65 -4.36
CA VAL A 453 11.05 19.17 -4.65
C VAL A 453 10.78 19.13 -6.15
N GLU A 454 9.64 18.56 -6.53
CA GLU A 454 9.14 18.56 -7.90
C GLU A 454 7.65 18.90 -7.90
N GLY A 455 7.25 19.91 -8.68
CA GLY A 455 5.85 20.36 -8.73
C GLY A 455 5.01 19.66 -9.80
N ASP A 456 5.65 19.05 -10.81
CA ASP A 456 4.96 18.26 -11.83
C ASP A 456 4.94 16.76 -11.47
N TYR A 457 3.75 16.22 -11.22
CA TYR A 457 3.56 14.78 -10.96
C TYR A 457 3.94 13.90 -12.15
N GLY A 458 3.92 14.44 -13.37
CA GLY A 458 4.21 13.71 -14.59
C GLY A 458 2.97 13.16 -15.31
N SER A 459 2.97 13.36 -16.62
CA SER A 459 1.97 12.87 -17.58
C SER A 459 2.67 12.43 -18.86
N TYR A 460 2.06 11.52 -19.62
CA TYR A 460 2.60 11.10 -20.92
C TYR A 460 2.09 12.05 -22.01
N SER A 461 3.01 12.76 -22.65
CA SER A 461 2.67 13.57 -23.82
C SER A 461 2.61 12.67 -25.06
N THR A 462 1.41 12.54 -25.65
CA THR A 462 1.21 11.79 -26.90
C THR A 462 1.98 12.37 -28.08
N ASP A 463 2.18 13.69 -28.07
CA ASP A 463 2.82 14.42 -29.17
C ASP A 463 4.33 14.24 -29.16
N THR A 464 4.95 14.30 -27.98
CA THR A 464 6.40 14.16 -27.82
C THR A 464 6.84 12.73 -27.51
N LYS A 465 5.90 11.83 -27.21
CA LYS A 465 6.13 10.45 -26.72
C LYS A 465 7.08 10.38 -25.51
N LYS A 466 7.07 11.41 -24.67
CA LYS A 466 7.93 11.52 -23.48
C LYS A 466 7.10 11.73 -22.23
N TRP A 467 7.65 11.24 -21.12
CA TRP A 467 7.16 11.50 -19.77
C TRP A 467 7.68 12.85 -19.26
N SER A 468 6.94 13.48 -18.36
CA SER A 468 7.36 14.69 -17.62
C SER A 468 7.43 14.45 -16.12
N GLY A 469 7.95 15.44 -15.38
CA GLY A 469 7.83 15.52 -13.92
C GLY A 469 8.45 14.36 -13.14
N MET A 470 7.82 13.99 -12.03
CA MET A 470 8.27 12.92 -11.14
C MET A 470 8.41 11.57 -11.85
N VAL A 471 7.45 11.21 -12.73
CA VAL A 471 7.51 9.94 -13.50
C VAL A 471 8.78 9.87 -14.35
N LEU A 472 9.16 10.97 -14.99
CA LEU A 472 10.38 11.01 -15.81
C LEU A 472 11.64 10.80 -14.94
N LYS A 473 11.74 11.51 -13.82
CA LYS A 473 12.90 11.43 -12.91
C LYS A 473 13.10 10.04 -12.33
N LEU A 474 12.01 9.35 -11.97
CA LEU A 474 12.05 7.96 -11.51
C LEU A 474 12.48 6.99 -12.62
N ARG A 475 12.13 7.27 -13.89
CA ARG A 475 12.49 6.40 -15.02
C ARG A 475 13.94 6.55 -15.45
N GLU A 476 14.51 7.75 -15.25
CA GLU A 476 15.90 8.10 -15.60
C GLU A 476 16.89 7.86 -14.44
N ASP A 477 16.48 7.16 -13.36
CA ASP A 477 17.30 6.93 -12.15
C ASP A 477 17.84 8.23 -11.51
N LYS A 478 17.14 9.35 -11.70
CA LYS A 478 17.50 10.63 -11.05
C LYS A 478 17.00 10.71 -9.62
N ALA A 479 15.96 9.95 -9.30
CA ALA A 479 15.42 9.77 -7.97
C ALA A 479 14.95 8.32 -7.77
N ASP A 480 14.93 7.86 -6.53
CA ASP A 480 14.62 6.48 -6.17
C ASP A 480 13.14 6.29 -5.82
N PHE A 481 12.58 7.24 -5.07
CA PHE A 481 11.20 7.23 -4.61
C PHE A 481 10.50 8.56 -4.88
N ALA A 482 9.19 8.52 -5.09
CA ALA A 482 8.32 9.69 -5.07
C ALA A 482 7.21 9.50 -4.06
N ILE A 483 7.16 10.38 -3.05
CA ILE A 483 6.16 10.35 -1.98
C ILE A 483 5.49 11.73 -1.85
N CYS A 484 4.24 11.78 -2.31
CA CYS A 484 3.37 12.95 -2.23
C CYS A 484 1.91 12.46 -2.41
N ASP A 485 0.99 13.36 -2.74
CA ASP A 485 -0.37 13.06 -3.23
C ASP A 485 -0.35 12.43 -4.64
N PHE A 486 0.44 11.36 -4.81
CA PHE A 486 0.72 10.77 -6.11
C PHE A 486 -0.36 9.74 -6.48
N THR A 487 -1.36 10.18 -7.25
CA THR A 487 -2.46 9.30 -7.69
C THR A 487 -1.95 8.15 -8.56
N MET A 488 -2.29 6.92 -8.19
CA MET A 488 -2.02 5.70 -8.96
C MET A 488 -2.99 5.61 -10.16
N THR A 489 -2.52 5.97 -11.36
CA THR A 489 -3.30 5.85 -12.60
C THR A 489 -2.74 4.73 -13.50
N ALA A 490 -3.60 4.15 -14.35
CA ALA A 490 -3.18 3.10 -15.29
C ALA A 490 -2.06 3.58 -16.24
N GLU A 491 -2.13 4.85 -16.68
CA GLU A 491 -1.09 5.48 -17.49
C GLU A 491 0.26 5.47 -16.76
N ARG A 492 0.30 5.90 -15.49
CA ARG A 492 1.52 5.96 -14.69
C ARG A 492 2.06 4.57 -14.34
N GLN A 493 1.19 3.61 -14.03
CA GLN A 493 1.57 2.21 -13.77
C GLN A 493 2.24 1.54 -14.98
N ASN A 494 1.97 2.00 -16.20
CA ASN A 494 2.71 1.53 -17.37
C ASN A 494 4.17 2.01 -17.37
N GLY A 495 4.43 3.23 -16.88
CA GLY A 495 5.75 3.87 -16.87
C GLY A 495 6.61 3.59 -15.63
N ILE A 496 6.00 3.45 -14.45
CA ILE A 496 6.65 3.26 -13.15
C ILE A 496 5.86 2.24 -12.30
N ASP A 497 6.50 1.69 -11.28
CA ASP A 497 5.83 0.85 -10.29
C ASP A 497 5.37 1.68 -9.09
N PHE A 498 4.38 1.16 -8.38
CA PHE A 498 3.87 1.75 -7.14
C PHE A 498 3.92 0.74 -5.99
N SER A 499 4.03 1.26 -4.78
CA SER A 499 3.77 0.52 -3.55
C SER A 499 2.30 0.13 -3.44
N ILE A 500 1.96 -0.64 -2.40
CA ILE A 500 0.58 -0.74 -1.94
C ILE A 500 0.06 0.65 -1.56
N PRO A 501 -1.25 0.90 -1.71
CA PRO A 501 -1.81 2.20 -1.41
C PRO A 501 -1.80 2.50 0.09
N PHE A 502 -1.21 3.63 0.47
CA PHE A 502 -1.19 4.10 1.86
C PHE A 502 -2.46 4.89 2.23
N MET A 503 -3.16 5.42 1.22
CA MET A 503 -4.40 6.17 1.41
C MET A 503 -5.35 5.95 0.23
N SER A 504 -6.61 5.62 0.53
CA SER A 504 -7.68 5.47 -0.46
C SER A 504 -8.53 6.74 -0.51
N LEU A 505 -8.93 7.13 -1.71
CA LEU A 505 -9.65 8.38 -1.99
C LEU A 505 -10.49 8.26 -3.25
N GLY A 506 -11.23 9.31 -3.58
CA GLY A 506 -11.89 9.44 -4.88
C GLY A 506 -12.14 10.90 -5.23
N ILE A 507 -12.64 11.17 -6.42
CA ILE A 507 -13.07 12.50 -6.82
C ILE A 507 -14.41 12.78 -6.10
N GLY A 508 -14.41 13.83 -5.28
CA GLY A 508 -15.61 14.39 -4.67
C GLY A 508 -15.96 15.75 -5.27
N ILE A 509 -17.11 16.29 -4.85
CA ILE A 509 -17.59 17.61 -5.25
C ILE A 509 -17.56 18.51 -4.02
N LEU A 510 -16.72 19.54 -4.04
CA LEU A 510 -16.71 20.60 -3.04
C LEU A 510 -17.70 21.68 -3.45
N TYR A 511 -18.62 22.01 -2.56
CA TYR A 511 -19.60 23.08 -2.77
C TYR A 511 -19.88 23.83 -1.46
N LYS A 512 -20.38 25.05 -1.58
CA LYS A 512 -20.77 25.86 -0.44
C LYS A 512 -21.96 25.26 0.31
N GLU A 513 -21.86 25.14 1.63
CA GLU A 513 -22.96 24.76 2.52
C GLU A 513 -24.12 25.76 2.30
N PRO A 514 -25.32 25.29 1.87
CA PRO A 514 -26.42 26.19 1.62
C PRO A 514 -26.83 26.86 2.92
N SER A 515 -27.01 28.18 2.88
CA SER A 515 -27.57 28.91 4.01
C SER A 515 -28.97 28.36 4.31
N LYS A 516 -29.24 28.09 5.59
CA LYS A 516 -30.56 27.66 6.09
C LYS A 516 -31.66 28.49 5.43
N GLN A 517 -32.54 27.83 4.67
CA GLN A 517 -33.63 28.55 4.00
C GLN A 517 -34.52 29.21 5.08
N PRO A 518 -34.87 30.49 4.93
CA PRO A 518 -35.81 31.10 5.84
C PRO A 518 -37.15 30.34 5.76
N PRO A 519 -37.82 30.07 6.89
CA PRO A 519 -39.10 29.38 6.86
C PRO A 519 -40.10 30.20 6.05
N GLU A 520 -40.87 29.51 5.21
CA GLU A 520 -41.93 30.15 4.43
C GLU A 520 -42.93 30.84 5.37
N MET A 521 -43.45 32.00 4.95
CA MET A 521 -44.38 32.81 5.74
C MET A 521 -45.64 32.01 6.18
N PHE A 522 -46.06 31.02 5.39
CA PHE A 522 -47.21 30.14 5.68
C PHE A 522 -46.81 28.74 6.14
N SER A 523 -45.64 28.58 6.77
CA SER A 523 -45.14 27.30 7.29
C SER A 523 -46.14 26.54 8.18
N PHE A 524 -46.97 27.25 8.96
CA PHE A 524 -48.01 26.64 9.81
C PHE A 524 -49.18 26.01 9.02
N MET A 525 -49.37 26.36 7.74
CA MET A 525 -50.37 25.74 6.86
C MET A 525 -49.80 24.51 6.13
N ALA A 526 -48.48 24.45 5.95
CA ALA A 526 -47.77 23.35 5.27
C ALA A 526 -47.78 22.03 6.07
N VAL A 527 -48.26 22.04 7.31
CA VAL A 527 -48.40 20.86 8.19
C VAL A 527 -49.31 19.80 7.58
N PHE A 528 -50.38 20.22 6.88
CA PHE A 528 -51.26 19.33 6.13
C PHE A 528 -51.17 19.63 4.64
N SER A 529 -51.35 18.59 3.83
CA SER A 529 -51.45 18.76 2.38
C SER A 529 -52.69 19.59 2.02
N LYS A 530 -52.65 20.27 0.88
CA LYS A 530 -53.78 21.07 0.38
C LYS A 530 -55.07 20.24 0.29
N GLU A 531 -54.95 18.96 -0.03
CA GLU A 531 -56.07 18.01 -0.11
C GLU A 531 -56.78 17.83 1.24
N VAL A 532 -56.03 17.68 2.33
CA VAL A 532 -56.59 17.53 3.67
C VAL A 532 -57.32 18.81 4.09
N TRP A 533 -56.78 19.98 3.77
CA TRP A 533 -57.45 21.26 4.03
C TRP A 533 -58.78 21.40 3.29
N TYR A 534 -58.82 21.06 2.00
CA TYR A 534 -60.07 21.08 1.22
C TYR A 534 -61.11 20.10 1.75
N ASN A 535 -60.68 18.88 2.10
CA ASN A 535 -61.57 17.87 2.68
C ASN A 535 -62.11 18.30 4.06
N MET A 536 -61.30 19.00 4.87
CA MET A 536 -61.73 19.50 6.17
C MET A 536 -62.86 20.53 6.03
N VAL A 537 -62.71 21.51 5.14
CA VAL A 537 -63.75 22.52 4.87
C VAL A 537 -65.01 21.88 4.30
N LEU A 538 -64.86 20.88 3.42
CA LEU A 538 -65.99 20.14 2.84
C LEU A 538 -66.78 19.37 3.92
N VAL A 539 -66.10 18.64 4.80
CA VAL A 539 -66.72 17.89 5.90
C VAL A 539 -67.42 18.84 6.89
N GLN A 540 -66.80 19.97 7.24
CA GLN A 540 -67.40 20.98 8.12
C GLN A 540 -68.69 21.56 7.53
N SER A 541 -68.66 21.88 6.23
CA SER A 541 -69.83 22.43 5.53
C SER A 541 -70.96 21.40 5.45
N ALA A 542 -70.63 20.14 5.12
CA ALA A 542 -71.59 19.03 5.07
C ALA A 542 -72.22 18.77 6.45
N LEU A 543 -71.41 18.76 7.51
CA LEU A 543 -71.90 18.59 8.88
C LEU A 543 -72.81 19.75 9.31
N GLY A 544 -72.52 20.98 8.90
CA GLY A 544 -73.37 22.15 9.16
C GLY A 544 -74.77 21.99 8.57
N VAL A 545 -74.85 21.49 7.34
CA VAL A 545 -76.13 21.21 6.66
C VAL A 545 -76.86 20.03 7.32
N ILE A 546 -76.14 18.96 7.66
CA ILE A 546 -76.71 17.79 8.34
C ILE A 546 -77.29 18.18 9.70
N MET A 547 -76.60 19.05 10.46
CA MET A 547 -77.09 19.53 11.76
C MET A 547 -78.39 20.33 11.65
N ILE A 548 -78.58 21.11 10.57
CA ILE A 548 -79.87 21.79 10.31
C ILE A 548 -80.98 20.75 10.06
N PHE A 549 -80.68 19.74 9.25
CA PHE A 549 -81.66 18.70 8.90
C PHE A 549 -82.09 17.90 10.14
N VAL A 550 -81.12 17.42 10.93
CA VAL A 550 -81.35 16.64 12.15
C VAL A 550 -81.99 17.50 13.25
N GLY A 551 -81.57 18.76 13.37
CA GLY A 551 -82.14 19.74 14.30
C GLY A 551 -83.60 20.06 13.99
N ARG A 552 -84.00 20.11 12.72
CA ARG A 552 -85.40 20.32 12.32
C ARG A 552 -86.29 19.10 12.58
N ILE A 553 -85.76 17.89 12.37
CA ILE A 553 -86.49 16.63 12.59
C ILE A 553 -86.67 16.32 14.09
N SER A 554 -85.71 16.73 14.93
CA SER A 554 -85.72 16.42 16.36
C SER A 554 -86.72 17.29 17.11
N GLN A 555 -87.87 16.71 17.49
CA GLN A 555 -88.93 17.41 18.24
C GLN A 555 -88.43 18.07 19.54
N LYS A 556 -87.45 17.46 20.23
CA LYS A 556 -86.87 17.98 21.48
C LYS A 556 -86.02 19.24 21.32
N GLU A 557 -85.62 19.60 20.09
CA GLU A 557 -84.86 20.83 19.81
C GLU A 557 -85.77 22.06 19.60
N TRP A 558 -87.07 21.84 19.41
CA TRP A 558 -88.05 22.92 19.30
C TRP A 558 -88.41 23.39 20.70
N GLN A 559 -87.88 24.55 21.10
CA GLN A 559 -88.06 25.11 22.43
C GLN A 559 -89.01 26.30 22.41
N ASN A 560 -89.77 26.42 23.49
CA ASN A 560 -90.57 27.59 23.75
C ASN A 560 -89.65 28.78 24.11
N PRO A 561 -89.64 29.87 23.31
CA PRO A 561 -88.80 31.04 23.60
C PRO A 561 -89.20 31.78 24.88
N VAL A 562 -90.43 31.59 25.40
CA VAL A 562 -90.92 32.20 26.64
C VAL A 562 -91.37 31.10 27.61
N PRO A 563 -90.54 30.71 28.59
CA PRO A 563 -90.83 29.57 29.49
C PRO A 563 -92.11 29.71 30.33
N CYS A 564 -92.68 30.92 30.41
CA CYS A 564 -93.84 31.25 31.24
C CYS A 564 -95.20 31.09 30.52
N GLU A 565 -95.22 30.82 29.21
CA GLU A 565 -96.44 30.58 28.45
C GLU A 565 -96.56 29.09 28.09
N GLU A 566 -97.59 28.39 28.58
CA GLU A 566 -97.73 26.94 28.36
C GLU A 566 -98.16 26.56 26.92
N GLN A 567 -98.70 27.50 26.15
CA GLN A 567 -99.10 27.35 24.74
C GLN A 567 -98.49 28.46 23.86
N PRO A 568 -97.26 28.29 23.35
CA PRO A 568 -96.63 29.31 22.50
C PRO A 568 -97.19 29.30 21.07
N GLU A 569 -97.35 30.48 20.45
CA GLU A 569 -97.72 30.63 19.02
C GLU A 569 -96.58 30.22 18.07
N GLU A 570 -95.31 30.32 18.51
CA GLU A 570 -94.14 29.94 17.73
C GLU A 570 -93.15 29.11 18.57
N LEU A 571 -92.71 27.95 18.06
CA LEU A 571 -91.56 27.22 18.62
C LEU A 571 -90.28 27.65 17.91
N SER A 572 -89.23 27.91 18.69
CA SER A 572 -87.94 28.34 18.18
C SER A 572 -86.95 27.17 18.13
N ASN A 573 -86.18 27.08 17.05
CA ASN A 573 -85.09 26.12 16.90
C ASN A 573 -83.75 26.87 16.90
N GLN A 574 -82.80 26.37 17.68
CA GLN A 574 -81.48 27.00 17.85
C GLN A 574 -80.55 26.76 16.65
N PHE A 575 -80.80 25.72 15.85
CA PHE A 575 -79.96 25.32 14.70
C PHE A 575 -80.33 26.07 13.40
N SER A 576 -79.74 27.25 13.22
CA SER A 576 -79.67 27.96 11.93
C SER A 576 -78.37 27.63 11.19
N LEU A 577 -78.25 27.90 9.88
CA LEU A 577 -76.99 27.66 9.15
C LEU A 577 -75.81 28.41 9.79
N ALA A 578 -76.01 29.67 10.19
CA ALA A 578 -75.00 30.46 10.86
C ALA A 578 -74.61 29.85 12.22
N ASN A 579 -75.60 29.45 13.03
CA ASN A 579 -75.38 28.87 14.35
C ASN A 579 -74.75 27.47 14.29
N SER A 580 -75.17 26.64 13.33
CA SER A 580 -74.63 25.30 13.11
C SER A 580 -73.19 25.34 12.62
N VAL A 581 -72.88 26.24 11.68
CA VAL A 581 -71.50 26.46 11.21
C VAL A 581 -70.65 27.05 12.34
N TRP A 582 -71.18 27.97 13.14
CA TRP A 582 -70.50 28.53 14.31
C TRP A 582 -70.16 27.48 15.36
N LEU A 583 -71.08 26.56 15.67
CA LEU A 583 -70.84 25.41 16.56
C LEU A 583 -69.71 24.51 16.05
N ILE A 584 -69.72 24.20 14.76
CA ILE A 584 -68.73 23.32 14.12
C ILE A 584 -67.35 23.99 14.08
N ILE A 585 -67.27 25.27 13.71
CA ILE A 585 -66.00 26.03 13.73
C ILE A 585 -65.48 26.17 15.17
N GLY A 586 -66.35 26.52 16.12
CA GLY A 586 -65.97 26.68 17.53
C GLY A 586 -65.42 25.41 18.18
N SER A 587 -65.92 24.24 17.77
CA SER A 587 -65.39 22.94 18.22
C SER A 587 -64.00 22.62 17.66
N VAL A 588 -63.70 23.01 16.40
CA VAL A 588 -62.36 22.85 15.80
C VAL A 588 -61.34 23.75 16.50
N MET A 589 -61.75 24.96 16.90
CA MET A 589 -60.91 25.91 17.65
C MET A 589 -60.81 25.60 19.15
N GLN A 590 -61.47 24.53 19.64
CA GLN A 590 -61.50 24.12 21.05
C GLN A 590 -62.03 25.18 22.03
N GLN A 591 -62.81 26.16 21.56
CA GLN A 591 -63.36 27.23 22.40
C GLN A 591 -64.77 26.93 22.95
N GLY A 592 -65.43 25.90 22.43
CA GLY A 592 -66.82 25.59 22.74
C GLY A 592 -67.79 26.56 22.05
N SER A 593 -69.09 26.32 22.19
CA SER A 593 -70.16 27.19 21.71
C SER A 593 -71.19 27.36 22.82
N GLU A 594 -71.84 28.51 22.88
CA GLU A 594 -72.97 28.76 23.79
C GLU A 594 -74.18 27.88 23.44
N ILE A 595 -74.22 27.36 22.21
CA ILE A 595 -75.30 26.51 21.69
C ILE A 595 -74.93 25.05 21.92
N ALA A 596 -75.71 24.34 22.73
CA ALA A 596 -75.53 22.93 23.01
C ALA A 596 -76.73 22.11 22.51
N PRO A 597 -76.53 21.01 21.75
CA PRO A 597 -77.62 20.15 21.31
C PRO A 597 -78.37 19.53 22.50
N ILE A 598 -79.70 19.55 22.44
CA ILE A 598 -80.57 19.05 23.51
C ILE A 598 -81.05 17.63 23.22
N ALA A 599 -81.38 17.33 21.97
CA ALA A 599 -81.84 16.04 21.51
C ALA A 599 -80.70 15.02 21.36
N LEU A 600 -81.05 13.73 21.43
CA LEU A 600 -80.07 12.64 21.41
C LEU A 600 -79.32 12.55 20.07
N ALA A 601 -80.01 12.67 18.93
CA ALA A 601 -79.39 12.53 17.62
C ALA A 601 -78.35 13.63 17.31
N PRO A 602 -78.64 14.93 17.49
CA PRO A 602 -77.63 16.00 17.41
C PRO A 602 -76.46 15.83 18.38
N ARG A 603 -76.70 15.31 19.60
CA ARG A 603 -75.63 15.02 20.58
C ARG A 603 -74.67 13.94 20.08
N ILE A 604 -75.17 12.84 19.52
CA ILE A 604 -74.32 11.77 19.00
C ILE A 604 -73.45 12.29 17.86
N ILE A 605 -74.04 13.03 16.92
CA ILE A 605 -73.31 13.64 15.79
C ILE A 605 -72.23 14.59 16.29
N THR A 606 -72.58 15.46 17.26
CA THR A 606 -71.65 16.43 17.85
C THR A 606 -70.53 15.73 18.64
N SER A 607 -70.83 14.66 19.37
CA SER A 607 -69.83 13.88 20.12
C SER A 607 -68.83 13.17 19.20
N VAL A 608 -69.29 12.58 18.09
CA VAL A 608 -68.40 11.96 17.08
C VAL A 608 -67.54 13.02 16.41
N TRP A 609 -68.12 14.17 16.10
CA TRP A 609 -67.38 15.31 15.56
C TRP A 609 -66.32 15.82 16.54
N TRP A 610 -66.64 15.95 17.83
CA TRP A 610 -65.66 16.35 18.85
C TRP A 610 -64.49 15.38 18.93
N PHE A 611 -64.75 14.07 18.91
CA PHE A 611 -63.68 13.07 18.86
C PHE A 611 -62.80 13.23 17.61
N PHE A 612 -63.41 13.41 16.43
CA PHE A 612 -62.67 13.64 15.19
C PHE A 612 -61.82 14.92 15.25
N THR A 613 -62.39 16.04 15.72
CA THR A 613 -61.65 17.31 15.86
C THR A 613 -60.50 17.21 16.85
N MET A 614 -60.67 16.46 17.95
CA MET A 614 -59.60 16.21 18.93
C MET A 614 -58.41 15.52 18.27
N VAL A 615 -58.66 14.47 17.46
CA VAL A 615 -57.62 13.72 16.73
C VAL A 615 -56.91 14.62 15.72
N ILE A 616 -57.67 15.40 14.95
CA ILE A 616 -57.10 16.31 13.93
C ILE A 616 -56.24 17.40 14.57
N VAL A 617 -56.70 18.05 15.64
CA VAL A 617 -55.93 19.09 16.31
C VAL A 617 -54.69 18.50 16.99
N ALA A 618 -54.78 17.34 17.63
CA ALA A 618 -53.63 16.66 18.22
C ALA A 618 -52.57 16.30 17.15
N SER A 619 -53.01 15.79 15.99
CA SER A 619 -52.13 15.48 14.85
C SER A 619 -51.48 16.74 14.26
N TYR A 620 -52.24 17.84 14.15
CA TYR A 620 -51.72 19.14 13.72
C TYR A 620 -50.63 19.65 14.66
N VAL A 621 -50.89 19.66 15.97
CA VAL A 621 -49.92 20.11 16.99
C VAL A 621 -48.67 19.25 16.97
N GLY A 622 -48.81 17.92 16.91
CA GLY A 622 -47.67 17.00 16.86
C GLY A 622 -46.78 17.20 15.62
N THR A 623 -47.40 17.35 14.44
CA THR A 623 -46.68 17.53 13.18
C THR A 623 -46.07 18.93 13.06
N LEU A 624 -46.75 19.96 13.56
CA LEU A 624 -46.23 21.32 13.62
C LEU A 624 -44.99 21.41 14.51
N VAL A 625 -45.01 20.77 15.70
CA VAL A 625 -43.85 20.69 16.58
C VAL A 625 -42.68 20.01 15.87
N ALA A 626 -42.92 18.87 15.20
CA ALA A 626 -41.88 18.17 14.44
C ALA A 626 -41.33 18.99 13.27
N PHE A 627 -42.15 19.80 12.60
CA PHE A 627 -41.72 20.63 11.48
C PHE A 627 -40.89 21.84 11.95
N LEU A 628 -41.25 22.44 13.08
CA LEU A 628 -40.53 23.59 13.64
C LEU A 628 -39.20 23.19 14.32
N THR A 629 -39.04 21.94 14.74
CA THR A 629 -37.78 21.43 15.28
C THR A 629 -36.80 20.99 14.20
N VAL A 630 -37.27 20.61 13.01
CA VAL A 630 -36.42 20.11 11.93
C VAL A 630 -36.18 21.18 10.86
N GLU A 631 -35.07 21.91 10.99
CA GLU A 631 -34.56 22.78 9.92
C GLU A 631 -33.92 21.90 8.83
N LYS A 632 -34.52 21.83 7.63
CA LYS A 632 -33.96 21.08 6.51
C LYS A 632 -32.92 21.92 5.75
N ASN A 633 -31.69 21.43 5.69
CA ASN A 633 -30.69 21.92 4.74
C ASN A 633 -31.00 21.28 3.37
N VAL A 634 -31.47 22.07 2.41
CA VAL A 634 -31.74 21.59 1.04
C VAL A 634 -30.56 21.95 0.15
N LEU A 635 -29.83 20.92 -0.30
CA LEU A 635 -28.78 21.08 -1.31
C LEU A 635 -29.40 21.32 -2.70
N PRO A 636 -28.81 22.18 -3.54
CA PRO A 636 -29.35 22.46 -4.88
C PRO A 636 -29.22 21.28 -5.85
N PHE A 637 -28.30 20.35 -5.59
CA PHE A 637 -28.13 19.10 -6.33
C PHE A 637 -27.58 18.02 -5.38
N GLN A 638 -27.89 16.76 -5.66
CA GLN A 638 -27.31 15.60 -4.96
C GLN A 638 -26.55 14.67 -5.93
N THR A 639 -26.98 14.63 -7.19
CA THR A 639 -26.39 13.78 -8.22
C THR A 639 -25.58 14.58 -9.23
N LEU A 640 -24.64 13.89 -9.89
CA LEU A 640 -23.82 14.49 -10.95
C LEU A 640 -24.67 14.91 -12.16
N GLU A 641 -25.74 14.18 -12.46
CA GLU A 641 -26.68 14.46 -13.55
C GLU A 641 -27.46 15.75 -13.31
N GLU A 642 -27.94 15.96 -12.07
CA GLU A 642 -28.58 17.21 -11.66
C GLU A 642 -27.62 18.39 -11.83
N LEU A 643 -26.36 18.24 -11.40
CA LEU A 643 -25.34 19.27 -11.57
C LEU A 643 -25.05 19.59 -13.05
N TYR A 644 -24.99 18.57 -13.92
CA TYR A 644 -24.77 18.77 -15.35
C TYR A 644 -25.90 19.57 -16.00
N ASN A 645 -27.15 19.23 -15.65
CA ASN A 645 -28.36 19.86 -16.18
C ASN A 645 -28.63 21.24 -15.58
N HIS A 646 -28.08 21.52 -14.39
CA HIS A 646 -28.21 22.81 -13.74
C HIS A 646 -27.53 23.92 -14.56
N LYS A 647 -28.27 24.99 -14.86
CA LYS A 647 -27.80 26.05 -15.79
C LYS A 647 -26.99 27.16 -15.11
N SER A 648 -27.20 27.40 -13.81
CA SER A 648 -26.59 28.52 -13.09
C SER A 648 -25.35 28.16 -12.25
N ILE A 649 -25.04 26.87 -12.08
CA ILE A 649 -23.87 26.43 -11.31
C ILE A 649 -22.74 26.12 -12.29
N ALA A 650 -21.63 26.84 -12.16
CA ALA A 650 -20.41 26.52 -12.89
C ALA A 650 -19.66 25.39 -12.15
N TYR A 651 -18.89 24.59 -12.89
CA TYR A 651 -18.11 23.52 -12.28
C TYR A 651 -16.81 23.27 -13.02
N GLY A 652 -15.80 22.77 -12.31
CA GLY A 652 -14.51 22.47 -12.91
C GLY A 652 -13.53 21.80 -11.97
N CYS A 653 -12.30 21.63 -12.43
CA CYS A 653 -11.22 20.94 -11.72
C CYS A 653 -9.86 21.56 -12.06
N LYS A 654 -8.81 21.10 -11.37
CA LYS A 654 -7.43 21.51 -11.62
C LYS A 654 -7.00 21.21 -13.06
N SER A 655 -6.43 22.21 -13.75
CA SER A 655 -6.09 22.17 -15.17
C SER A 655 -4.97 21.17 -15.49
N LYS A 656 -4.07 20.94 -14.54
CA LYS A 656 -3.03 19.90 -14.56
C LYS A 656 -3.28 18.92 -13.41
N GLY A 657 -3.79 17.73 -13.71
CA GLY A 657 -4.08 16.72 -12.70
C GLY A 657 -4.82 15.49 -13.24
N SER A 658 -4.87 14.44 -12.41
CA SER A 658 -5.51 13.16 -12.73
C SER A 658 -7.04 13.28 -12.89
N THR A 659 -7.69 14.21 -12.18
CA THR A 659 -9.15 14.46 -12.26
C THR A 659 -9.58 14.94 -13.64
N LYS A 660 -8.83 15.86 -14.26
CA LYS A 660 -9.10 16.30 -15.65
C LYS A 660 -8.97 15.14 -16.63
N GLN A 661 -7.93 14.32 -16.49
CA GLN A 661 -7.69 13.17 -17.36
C GLN A 661 -8.80 12.13 -17.21
N PHE A 662 -9.28 11.90 -15.97
CA PHE A 662 -10.42 11.03 -15.70
C PHE A 662 -11.66 11.46 -16.51
N PHE A 663 -12.06 12.73 -16.47
CA PHE A 663 -13.23 13.20 -17.23
C PHE A 663 -13.01 13.13 -18.75
N LYS A 664 -11.77 13.27 -19.22
CA LYS A 664 -11.41 13.17 -20.64
C LYS A 664 -11.47 11.72 -21.16
N GLU A 665 -10.97 10.76 -20.39
CA GLU A 665 -10.84 9.35 -20.78
C GLU A 665 -12.02 8.47 -20.34
N SER A 666 -12.92 8.99 -19.51
CA SER A 666 -14.06 8.21 -19.00
C SER A 666 -14.93 7.67 -20.13
N THR A 667 -15.43 6.45 -19.96
CA THR A 667 -16.41 5.82 -20.87
C THR A 667 -17.84 6.32 -20.66
N ASN A 668 -18.13 6.97 -19.52
CA ASN A 668 -19.47 7.47 -19.23
C ASN A 668 -19.79 8.73 -20.07
N PRO A 669 -20.91 8.76 -20.81
CA PRO A 669 -21.26 9.88 -21.67
C PRO A 669 -21.47 11.20 -20.91
N ILE A 670 -21.91 11.17 -19.65
CA ILE A 670 -22.08 12.39 -18.84
C ILE A 670 -20.72 13.00 -18.50
N HIS A 671 -19.73 12.18 -18.12
CA HIS A 671 -18.38 12.65 -17.79
C HIS A 671 -17.70 13.31 -19.00
N GLN A 672 -17.82 12.71 -20.20
CA GLN A 672 -17.29 13.28 -21.43
C GLN A 672 -17.96 14.62 -21.80
N LYS A 673 -19.29 14.71 -21.66
CA LYS A 673 -20.03 15.95 -21.89
C LYS A 673 -19.66 17.03 -20.87
N MET A 674 -19.45 16.65 -19.61
CA MET A 674 -18.95 17.56 -18.57
C MET A 674 -17.55 18.07 -18.91
N TYR A 675 -16.64 17.19 -19.35
CA TYR A 675 -15.30 17.59 -19.81
C TYR A 675 -15.36 18.64 -20.93
N GLN A 676 -16.16 18.38 -21.96
CA GLN A 676 -16.35 19.31 -23.07
C GLN A 676 -16.93 20.65 -22.61
N LYS A 677 -17.90 20.63 -21.67
CA LYS A 677 -18.49 21.86 -21.11
C LYS A 677 -17.49 22.63 -20.26
N MET A 678 -16.70 21.95 -19.42
CA MET A 678 -15.62 22.57 -18.63
C MET A 678 -14.57 23.23 -19.54
N TYR A 679 -14.15 22.55 -20.60
CA TYR A 679 -13.13 23.05 -21.53
C TYR A 679 -13.64 24.21 -22.38
N SER A 680 -14.83 24.09 -22.97
CA SER A 680 -15.43 25.13 -23.83
C SER A 680 -15.78 26.42 -23.08
N LYS A 681 -16.16 26.32 -21.80
CA LYS A 681 -16.49 27.48 -20.95
C LYS A 681 -15.29 28.02 -20.15
N GLY A 682 -14.13 27.37 -20.21
CA GLY A 682 -12.94 27.80 -19.48
C GLY A 682 -13.08 27.68 -17.95
N TRP A 683 -13.82 26.70 -17.45
CA TRP A 683 -14.11 26.55 -16.02
C TRP A 683 -13.02 25.79 -15.23
N LEU A 684 -11.87 25.51 -15.84
CA LEU A 684 -10.75 24.83 -15.18
C LEU A 684 -9.91 25.83 -14.36
N VAL A 685 -9.46 25.43 -13.19
CA VAL A 685 -8.64 26.26 -12.29
C VAL A 685 -7.16 25.84 -12.35
N PRO A 686 -6.19 26.74 -12.16
CA PRO A 686 -4.77 26.38 -12.18
C PRO A 686 -4.37 25.51 -10.97
N GLU A 687 -4.87 25.87 -9.78
CA GLU A 687 -4.57 25.23 -8.50
C GLU A 687 -5.84 25.01 -7.67
N ASN A 688 -5.76 24.11 -6.69
CA ASN A 688 -6.91 23.76 -5.86
C ASN A 688 -7.33 24.92 -4.94
N ASP A 689 -6.39 25.67 -4.37
CA ASP A 689 -6.68 26.77 -3.44
C ASP A 689 -7.49 27.89 -4.11
N VAL A 690 -7.15 28.24 -5.35
CA VAL A 690 -7.93 29.17 -6.18
C VAL A 690 -9.35 28.64 -6.44
N GLY A 691 -9.48 27.33 -6.61
CA GLY A 691 -10.78 26.67 -6.74
C GLY A 691 -11.61 26.75 -5.47
N VAL A 692 -10.99 26.56 -4.29
CA VAL A 692 -11.66 26.66 -2.99
C VAL A 692 -12.21 28.07 -2.77
N GLU A 693 -11.39 29.10 -3.00
CA GLU A 693 -11.80 30.50 -2.87
C GLU A 693 -12.97 30.84 -3.82
N LEU A 694 -12.98 30.27 -5.03
CA LEU A 694 -14.06 30.43 -5.99
C LEU A 694 -15.37 29.79 -5.51
N VAL A 695 -15.31 28.63 -4.86
CA VAL A 695 -16.49 27.94 -4.27
C VAL A 695 -17.08 28.76 -3.11
N GLU A 696 -16.22 29.39 -2.29
CA GLU A 696 -16.69 30.20 -1.16
C GLU A 696 -17.41 31.47 -1.61
N ASN A 697 -16.84 32.14 -2.62
CA ASN A 697 -17.29 33.46 -3.06
C ASN A 697 -18.36 33.40 -4.16
N SER A 698 -18.49 32.31 -4.90
CA SER A 698 -19.39 32.21 -6.06
C SER A 698 -20.14 30.88 -6.13
N THR A 699 -21.16 30.77 -7.00
CA THR A 699 -21.89 29.53 -7.24
C THR A 699 -21.11 28.60 -8.17
N TYR A 700 -20.03 28.03 -7.64
CA TYR A 700 -19.13 27.13 -8.34
C TYR A 700 -18.97 25.81 -7.58
N ALA A 701 -18.95 24.68 -8.31
CA ALA A 701 -18.70 23.35 -7.76
C ALA A 701 -17.32 22.84 -8.23
N LEU A 702 -16.43 22.57 -7.29
CA LEU A 702 -15.06 22.13 -7.58
C LEU A 702 -14.96 20.61 -7.46
N PHE A 703 -14.51 19.94 -8.52
CA PHE A 703 -14.10 18.54 -8.44
C PHE A 703 -12.68 18.46 -7.91
N MET A 704 -12.54 17.84 -6.75
CA MET A 704 -11.27 17.69 -6.05
C MET A 704 -11.21 16.30 -5.40
N GLU A 705 -10.01 15.83 -5.11
CA GLU A 705 -9.81 14.57 -4.39
C GLU A 705 -10.36 14.67 -2.96
N SER A 706 -11.04 13.63 -2.50
CA SER A 706 -11.81 13.62 -1.24
C SER A 706 -10.97 13.92 -0.02
N THR A 707 -9.72 13.48 0.00
CA THR A 707 -8.76 13.78 1.07
C THR A 707 -8.46 15.27 1.16
N SER A 708 -8.33 15.95 0.02
CA SER A 708 -8.17 17.41 -0.01
C SER A 708 -9.47 18.12 0.41
N ILE A 709 -10.63 17.54 0.10
CA ILE A 709 -11.94 18.07 0.52
C ILE A 709 -12.09 17.98 2.04
N GLU A 710 -11.77 16.83 2.63
CA GLU A 710 -11.72 16.64 4.08
C GLU A 710 -10.81 17.67 4.74
N TYR A 711 -9.59 17.87 4.20
CA TYR A 711 -8.64 18.86 4.71
C TYR A 711 -9.20 20.29 4.66
N THR A 712 -9.87 20.64 3.57
CA THR A 712 -10.43 21.97 3.35
C THR A 712 -11.62 22.23 4.26
N LYS A 713 -12.49 21.23 4.45
CA LYS A 713 -13.69 21.30 5.31
C LYS A 713 -13.33 21.55 6.78
N GLU A 714 -12.22 21.01 7.27
CA GLU A 714 -11.74 21.25 8.65
C GLU A 714 -11.33 22.71 8.90
N ARG A 715 -11.08 23.48 7.83
CA ARG A 715 -10.60 24.88 7.86
C ARG A 715 -11.67 25.88 7.45
N HIS A 716 -12.49 25.51 6.48
CA HIS A 716 -13.53 26.34 5.87
C HIS A 716 -14.90 25.71 6.16
N CYS A 717 -15.55 26.23 7.20
CA CYS A 717 -16.76 25.60 7.76
C CYS A 717 -18.01 25.81 6.90
N ASP A 718 -17.94 26.74 5.95
CA ASP A 718 -19.02 27.04 5.01
C ASP A 718 -18.98 26.13 3.78
N LEU A 719 -18.10 25.13 3.75
CA LEU A 719 -17.94 24.21 2.63
C LEU A 719 -18.31 22.79 3.04
N LEU A 720 -18.91 22.05 2.11
CA LEU A 720 -19.24 20.64 2.29
C LEU A 720 -18.95 19.82 1.03
N GLN A 721 -18.84 18.52 1.23
CA GLN A 721 -18.80 17.55 0.15
C GLN A 721 -20.22 17.19 -0.26
N VAL A 722 -20.55 17.36 -1.54
CA VAL A 722 -21.85 16.94 -2.12
C VAL A 722 -21.70 15.59 -2.80
N GLY A 723 -22.61 14.67 -2.47
CA GLY A 723 -22.67 13.34 -3.09
C GLY A 723 -21.57 12.39 -2.63
N GLY A 724 -21.54 11.22 -3.26
CA GLY A 724 -20.50 10.21 -3.04
C GLY A 724 -19.23 10.46 -3.86
N LEU A 725 -18.27 9.55 -3.75
CA LEU A 725 -17.07 9.54 -4.58
C LEU A 725 -17.43 9.06 -5.99
N LEU A 726 -16.95 9.76 -7.02
CA LEU A 726 -17.18 9.42 -8.42
C LEU A 726 -16.33 8.24 -8.90
N ASP A 727 -15.21 7.99 -8.22
CA ASP A 727 -14.29 6.90 -8.50
C ASP A 727 -13.63 6.38 -7.20
N SER A 728 -12.87 5.29 -7.34
CA SER A 728 -12.02 4.75 -6.28
C SER A 728 -10.57 4.82 -6.76
N LYS A 729 -9.81 5.69 -6.12
CA LYS A 729 -8.40 5.98 -6.38
C LYS A 729 -7.59 5.75 -5.12
N SER A 730 -6.28 5.77 -5.27
CA SER A 730 -5.38 5.70 -4.13
C SER A 730 -4.08 6.43 -4.40
N TYR A 731 -3.46 6.89 -3.33
CA TYR A 731 -2.07 7.33 -3.36
C TYR A 731 -1.15 6.17 -2.99
N GLY A 732 -0.02 6.11 -3.68
CA GLY A 732 1.05 5.15 -3.44
C GLY A 732 2.40 5.81 -3.62
N ILE A 733 3.44 5.16 -3.13
CA ILE A 733 4.83 5.60 -3.31
C ILE A 733 5.26 5.15 -4.71
N GLY A 734 5.67 6.09 -5.54
CA GLY A 734 6.17 5.83 -6.88
C GLY A 734 7.64 5.40 -6.85
N MET A 735 8.00 4.42 -7.68
CA MET A 735 9.36 3.92 -7.82
C MET A 735 9.62 3.45 -9.25
N LYS A 736 10.89 3.28 -9.62
CA LYS A 736 11.22 2.70 -10.93
C LYS A 736 10.58 1.33 -11.11
N LYS A 737 10.19 1.03 -12.36
CA LYS A 737 9.63 -0.27 -12.73
C LYS A 737 10.63 -1.39 -12.44
N GLY A 738 10.20 -2.43 -11.72
CA GLY A 738 11.06 -3.54 -11.30
C GLY A 738 12.01 -3.18 -10.15
N SER A 739 11.76 -2.10 -9.40
CA SER A 739 12.60 -1.72 -8.27
C SER A 739 12.69 -2.83 -7.20
N PRO A 740 13.90 -3.22 -6.76
CA PRO A 740 14.09 -4.24 -5.72
C PRO A 740 13.56 -3.77 -4.35
N TYR A 741 13.35 -2.48 -4.16
CA TYR A 741 12.89 -1.88 -2.89
C TYR A 741 11.39 -2.00 -2.66
N ARG A 742 10.62 -2.35 -3.71
CA ARG A 742 9.15 -2.39 -3.66
C ARG A 742 8.62 -3.27 -2.55
N PHE A 743 9.20 -4.45 -2.40
CA PHE A 743 8.78 -5.43 -1.39
C PHE A 743 8.95 -4.89 0.04
N TYR A 744 10.12 -4.32 0.34
CA TYR A 744 10.44 -3.78 1.66
C TYR A 744 9.60 -2.56 2.03
N ILE A 745 9.38 -1.64 1.08
CA ILE A 745 8.50 -0.48 1.28
C ILE A 745 7.06 -0.95 1.52
N ASN A 746 6.59 -1.97 0.80
CA ASN A 746 5.27 -2.54 1.03
C ASN A 746 5.15 -3.15 2.43
N ASP A 747 6.13 -3.94 2.87
CA ASP A 747 6.14 -4.54 4.20
C ASP A 747 6.09 -3.48 5.32
N ALA A 748 6.91 -2.43 5.22
CA ALA A 748 6.89 -1.32 6.17
C ALA A 748 5.55 -0.56 6.16
N LEU A 749 4.95 -0.33 4.99
CA LEU A 749 3.63 0.29 4.87
C LEU A 749 2.52 -0.57 5.50
N ILE A 750 2.58 -1.89 5.35
CA ILE A 750 1.63 -2.81 6.01
C ILE A 750 1.77 -2.68 7.52
N LYS A 751 2.99 -2.75 8.06
CA LYS A 751 3.27 -2.58 9.50
C LYS A 751 2.72 -1.27 10.05
N LEU A 752 2.94 -0.15 9.34
CA LEU A 752 2.42 1.17 9.74
C LEU A 752 0.89 1.24 9.67
N LYS A 753 0.28 0.55 8.70
CA LYS A 753 -1.18 0.49 8.54
C LYS A 753 -1.83 -0.37 9.62
N GLU A 754 -1.28 -1.56 9.90
CA GLU A 754 -1.74 -2.47 10.96
C GLU A 754 -1.55 -1.86 12.36
N GLY A 755 -0.46 -1.13 12.57
CA GLY A 755 -0.20 -0.37 13.80
C GLY A 755 -1.06 0.88 13.97
N GLY A 756 -1.83 1.27 12.95
CA GLY A 756 -2.68 2.47 12.98
C GLY A 756 -1.91 3.80 12.93
N GLU A 757 -0.60 3.79 12.70
CA GLU A 757 0.25 4.99 12.67
C GLU A 757 -0.11 5.92 11.50
N ILE A 758 -0.44 5.37 10.33
CA ILE A 758 -0.88 6.17 9.17
C ILE A 758 -2.16 6.96 9.50
N GLN A 759 -3.09 6.35 10.25
CA GLN A 759 -4.32 7.02 10.67
C GLN A 759 -4.03 8.12 11.69
N LYS A 760 -3.13 7.88 12.66
CA LYS A 760 -2.68 8.91 13.61
C LYS A 760 -2.06 10.11 12.89
N LEU A 761 -1.17 9.86 11.92
CA LEU A 761 -0.59 10.92 11.10
C LEU A 761 -1.67 11.68 10.31
N LYS A 762 -2.67 10.98 9.77
CA LYS A 762 -3.78 11.62 9.06
C LYS A 762 -4.55 12.55 10.00
N ASP A 763 -4.95 12.07 11.17
CA ASP A 763 -5.70 12.87 12.14
C ASP A 763 -4.88 14.10 12.59
N LEU A 764 -3.59 13.94 12.87
CA LEU A 764 -2.67 15.03 13.21
C LEU A 764 -2.64 16.13 12.13
N TRP A 765 -2.46 15.77 10.86
CA TRP A 765 -2.28 16.76 9.78
C TRP A 765 -3.60 17.34 9.24
N TRP A 766 -4.71 16.60 9.33
CA TRP A 766 -6.02 17.09 8.88
C TRP A 766 -6.72 17.92 9.96
N LYS A 767 -6.75 17.44 11.21
CA LYS A 767 -7.60 17.97 12.29
C LYS A 767 -6.83 18.79 13.34
N GLU A 768 -5.55 18.56 13.57
CA GLU A 768 -4.84 19.23 14.68
C GLU A 768 -3.91 20.36 14.21
N LYS A 769 -3.04 20.08 13.22
CA LYS A 769 -2.02 21.03 12.76
C LYS A 769 -2.58 22.06 11.75
N ARG A 770 -1.88 23.21 11.64
CA ARG A 770 -2.10 24.25 10.61
C ARG A 770 -3.59 24.65 10.47
N GLY A 771 -4.25 24.89 11.59
CA GLY A 771 -5.64 25.37 11.63
C GLY A 771 -6.73 24.32 11.35
N GLY A 772 -6.40 23.02 11.42
CA GLY A 772 -7.41 21.95 11.44
C GLY A 772 -8.30 22.02 12.69
N GLY A 773 -9.49 21.42 12.63
CA GLY A 773 -10.42 21.36 13.77
C GLY A 773 -11.08 22.70 14.11
N LYS A 774 -10.88 23.74 13.27
CA LYS A 774 -11.56 25.05 13.40
C LYS A 774 -13.07 24.89 13.27
N CYS A 775 -13.48 23.96 12.41
CA CYS A 775 -14.86 23.53 12.25
C CYS A 775 -15.12 22.35 13.21
N GLY A 776 -15.12 22.63 14.52
CA GLY A 776 -15.32 21.60 15.54
C GLY A 776 -16.61 20.79 15.33
N GLU A 777 -16.77 19.69 16.07
CA GLU A 777 -18.05 18.97 16.12
C GLU A 777 -19.13 19.99 16.46
N LYS A 778 -20.09 20.21 15.54
CA LYS A 778 -21.25 21.05 15.77
C LYS A 778 -21.92 20.46 17.01
N GLN A 779 -21.67 21.05 18.19
CA GLN A 779 -22.32 20.66 19.43
C GLN A 779 -23.80 20.59 19.13
N ASP A 780 -24.38 19.41 19.34
CA ASP A 780 -25.80 19.19 19.16
C ASP A 780 -26.56 20.34 19.82
N GLU A 781 -27.41 20.91 18.98
CA GLU A 781 -28.02 22.20 19.10
C GLU A 781 -28.47 22.52 20.53
N ALA A 782 -27.81 23.49 21.18
CA ALA A 782 -28.41 24.18 22.30
C ALA A 782 -29.80 24.66 21.85
N GLN A 783 -30.84 24.10 22.48
CA GLN A 783 -32.28 24.31 22.20
C GLN A 783 -32.55 25.64 21.49
N LYS A 784 -32.68 25.59 20.16
CA LYS A 784 -33.00 26.79 19.38
C LYS A 784 -34.38 27.30 19.83
N GLN A 785 -34.39 28.54 20.30
CA GLN A 785 -35.63 29.25 20.61
C GLN A 785 -36.38 29.53 19.30
N LEU A 786 -37.70 29.38 19.30
CA LEU A 786 -38.52 29.75 18.13
C LEU A 786 -38.39 31.26 17.86
N GLY A 787 -37.85 31.60 16.70
CA GLY A 787 -37.71 33.00 16.28
C GLY A 787 -39.04 33.61 15.82
N MET A 788 -39.16 34.93 15.93
CA MET A 788 -40.34 35.70 15.45
C MET A 788 -40.64 35.47 13.96
N LYS A 789 -39.61 35.20 13.14
CA LYS A 789 -39.77 34.90 11.71
C LYS A 789 -40.63 33.66 11.46
N ASN A 790 -40.57 32.67 12.36
CA ASN A 790 -41.30 31.41 12.21
C ASN A 790 -42.81 31.59 12.50
N MET A 791 -43.18 32.60 13.31
CA MET A 791 -44.57 32.90 13.68
C MET A 791 -45.15 34.11 12.94
N LEU A 792 -44.38 34.76 12.06
CA LEU A 792 -44.79 36.00 11.38
C LEU A 792 -46.11 35.83 10.60
N GLY A 793 -46.31 34.70 9.92
CA GLY A 793 -47.53 34.44 9.16
C GLY A 793 -48.80 34.38 10.02
N ALA A 794 -48.71 33.85 11.25
CA ALA A 794 -49.85 33.82 12.17
C ALA A 794 -50.25 35.24 12.61
N PHE A 795 -49.27 36.12 12.86
CA PHE A 795 -49.54 37.52 13.17
C PHE A 795 -50.15 38.28 11.98
N VAL A 796 -49.72 37.99 10.76
CA VAL A 796 -50.31 38.58 9.54
C VAL A 796 -51.78 38.15 9.40
N VAL A 797 -52.09 36.86 9.57
CA VAL A 797 -53.49 36.36 9.52
C VAL A 797 -54.36 37.02 10.59
N LEU A 798 -53.86 37.15 11.82
CA LEU A 798 -54.56 37.85 12.90
C LEU A 798 -54.84 39.32 12.53
N GLY A 799 -53.84 40.02 12.01
CA GLY A 799 -53.96 41.42 11.59
C GLY A 799 -55.00 41.60 10.49
N VAL A 800 -54.94 40.77 9.44
CA VAL A 800 -55.92 40.78 8.34
C VAL A 800 -57.32 40.43 8.85
N GLY A 801 -57.46 39.44 9.72
CA GLY A 801 -58.75 39.06 10.32
C GLY A 801 -59.38 40.19 11.14
N CYS A 802 -58.59 40.89 11.96
CA CYS A 802 -59.06 42.06 12.71
C CYS A 802 -59.48 43.20 11.77
N CYS A 803 -58.73 43.45 10.70
CA CYS A 803 -59.08 44.46 9.71
C CYS A 803 -60.40 44.13 9.00
N ILE A 804 -60.59 42.87 8.57
CA ILE A 804 -61.84 42.41 7.95
C ILE A 804 -63.00 42.55 8.93
N GLY A 805 -62.83 42.16 10.19
CA GLY A 805 -63.84 42.32 11.23
C GLY A 805 -64.24 43.78 11.45
N LEU A 806 -63.26 44.68 11.51
CA LEU A 806 -63.52 46.13 11.58
C LEU A 806 -64.27 46.62 10.34
N VAL A 807 -63.86 46.22 9.14
CA VAL A 807 -64.54 46.62 7.90
C VAL A 807 -65.99 46.13 7.90
N ILE A 808 -66.25 44.86 8.21
CA ILE A 808 -67.61 44.31 8.28
C ILE A 808 -68.44 45.06 9.33
N SER A 809 -67.88 45.32 10.52
CA SER A 809 -68.58 46.08 11.57
C SER A 809 -68.88 47.52 11.14
N THR A 810 -67.96 48.18 10.44
CA THR A 810 -68.21 49.53 9.90
C THR A 810 -69.27 49.51 8.80
N LEU A 811 -69.28 48.50 7.92
CA LEU A 811 -70.30 48.34 6.89
C LEU A 811 -71.68 48.05 7.50
N ASP A 812 -71.74 47.21 8.54
CA ASP A 812 -72.99 46.92 9.26
C ASP A 812 -73.50 48.15 10.01
N MET A 813 -72.60 48.91 10.65
CA MET A 813 -72.94 50.20 11.26
C MET A 813 -73.49 51.18 10.21
N LEU A 814 -72.83 51.31 9.05
CA LEU A 814 -73.27 52.17 7.94
C LEU A 814 -74.63 51.73 7.38
N TRP A 815 -74.84 50.42 7.21
CA TRP A 815 -76.10 49.84 6.77
C TRP A 815 -77.22 50.06 7.80
N GLY A 816 -76.92 49.88 9.09
CA GLY A 816 -77.83 50.13 10.19
C GLY A 816 -78.23 51.60 10.32
N VAL A 817 -77.28 52.52 10.08
CA VAL A 817 -77.52 53.97 10.00
C VAL A 817 -78.38 54.30 8.78
N PHE A 818 -78.11 53.71 7.62
CA PHE A 818 -78.92 53.88 6.42
C PHE A 818 -80.36 53.41 6.63
N LYS A 819 -80.57 52.20 7.16
CA LYS A 819 -81.90 51.65 7.44
C LYS A 819 -82.67 52.52 8.44
N ARG A 820 -82.00 53.07 9.46
CA ARG A 820 -82.64 53.99 10.43
C ARG A 820 -82.93 55.37 9.85
N SER A 821 -82.04 55.91 9.04
CA SER A 821 -82.26 57.16 8.31
C SER A 821 -83.49 57.07 7.39
N VAL A 822 -83.68 55.93 6.72
CA VAL A 822 -84.87 55.66 5.90
C VAL A 822 -86.13 55.44 6.76
N LYS A 823 -86.05 54.65 7.85
CA LYS A 823 -87.21 54.34 8.71
C LYS A 823 -87.72 55.56 9.50
N TYR A 824 -86.82 56.43 9.96
CA TYR A 824 -87.14 57.59 10.80
C TYR A 824 -87.08 58.93 10.07
N ASN A 825 -86.82 58.92 8.75
CA ASN A 825 -86.76 60.09 7.88
C ASN A 825 -85.79 61.20 8.38
N THR A 826 -84.66 60.79 8.97
CA THR A 826 -83.59 61.67 9.48
C THR A 826 -82.41 61.72 8.51
N THR A 827 -81.59 62.78 8.56
CA THR A 827 -80.43 62.92 7.66
C THR A 827 -79.32 61.92 8.03
N PHE A 828 -78.81 61.16 7.06
CA PHE A 828 -77.76 60.14 7.24
C PHE A 828 -76.54 60.65 8.06
N LYS A 829 -76.13 61.91 7.83
CA LYS A 829 -74.99 62.53 8.53
C LYS A 829 -75.24 62.71 10.03
N TYR A 830 -76.48 62.96 10.46
CA TYR A 830 -76.82 63.15 11.87
C TYR A 830 -76.74 61.83 12.65
N GLU A 831 -77.37 60.78 12.11
CA GLU A 831 -77.38 59.43 12.71
C GLU A 831 -75.96 58.82 12.76
N LEU A 832 -75.16 59.01 11.71
CA LEU A 832 -73.76 58.56 11.69
C LEU A 832 -72.92 59.21 12.80
N ILE A 833 -73.09 60.53 13.02
CA ILE A 833 -72.35 61.26 14.06
C ILE A 833 -72.78 60.81 15.45
N GLU A 834 -74.07 60.53 15.68
CA GLU A 834 -74.53 59.99 16.97
C GLU A 834 -74.00 58.58 17.25
N GLU A 835 -74.02 57.69 16.25
CA GLU A 835 -73.48 56.34 16.39
C GLU A 835 -71.97 56.34 16.63
N LEU A 836 -71.23 57.17 15.90
CA LEU A 836 -69.78 57.28 16.05
C LEU A 836 -69.40 57.92 17.40
N LYS A 837 -70.18 58.90 17.87
CA LYS A 837 -70.04 59.45 19.24
C LYS A 837 -70.30 58.41 20.31
N PHE A 838 -71.27 57.51 20.12
CA PHE A 838 -71.54 56.42 21.06
C PHE A 838 -70.39 55.40 21.06
N ALA A 839 -69.92 54.97 19.88
CA ALA A 839 -68.80 54.03 19.75
C ALA A 839 -67.50 54.57 20.38
N LEU A 840 -67.19 55.86 20.17
CA LEU A 840 -66.00 56.51 20.75
C LEU A 840 -66.13 56.82 22.25
N LYS A 841 -67.31 56.67 22.86
CA LYS A 841 -67.51 56.99 24.28
C LYS A 841 -66.92 55.90 25.21
N PHE A 842 -66.62 54.70 24.70
CA PHE A 842 -66.03 53.55 25.39
C PHE A 842 -66.66 53.18 26.76
N SER A 843 -67.85 53.71 27.10
CA SER A 843 -68.50 53.51 28.40
C SER A 843 -70.03 53.56 28.24
N GLY A 844 -70.67 52.41 28.51
CA GLY A 844 -72.13 52.23 28.57
C GLY A 844 -72.61 50.97 27.83
N ASP A 845 -73.14 50.00 28.56
CA ASP A 845 -73.64 48.72 28.00
C ASP A 845 -75.10 48.80 27.51
N ILE A 846 -75.74 49.97 27.64
CA ILE A 846 -77.16 50.17 27.35
C ILE A 846 -77.29 51.29 26.31
N LYS A 847 -77.69 50.92 25.10
CA LYS A 847 -77.97 51.85 24.02
C LYS A 847 -79.38 52.44 24.16
N PRO A 848 -79.54 53.76 24.37
CA PRO A 848 -80.85 54.36 24.45
C PRO A 848 -81.49 54.44 23.05
N VAL A 849 -82.68 53.87 22.87
CA VAL A 849 -83.49 54.05 21.67
C VAL A 849 -84.08 55.46 21.70
N LYS A 850 -83.41 56.43 21.06
CA LYS A 850 -83.96 57.78 20.89
C LYS A 850 -84.96 57.78 19.74
N ARG A 851 -86.22 58.11 20.04
CA ARG A 851 -87.23 58.48 19.03
C ARG A 851 -87.13 59.99 18.79
N PRO A 852 -87.23 60.50 17.55
CA PRO A 852 -87.20 61.94 17.29
C PRO A 852 -88.34 62.65 18.06
N PRO A 853 -88.15 63.92 18.46
CA PRO A 853 -89.18 64.67 19.16
C PRO A 853 -90.38 64.89 18.23
N LYS A 854 -91.57 64.60 18.74
CA LYS A 854 -92.86 64.92 18.10
C LYS A 854 -92.87 66.39 17.67
N SER A 855 -93.10 66.65 16.38
CA SER A 855 -93.70 67.91 15.97
C SER A 855 -95.15 67.92 16.47
N ASN A 856 -95.50 68.91 17.27
CA ASN A 856 -96.89 69.18 17.64
C ASN A 856 -97.68 69.52 16.38
N ASP A 857 -98.37 68.53 15.82
CA ASP A 857 -99.78 68.59 15.44
C ASP A 857 -100.24 67.24 14.90
N SER A 858 -101.46 66.85 15.25
CA SER A 858 -102.21 65.63 14.87
C SER A 858 -101.90 64.33 15.62
N SER A 859 -102.22 64.31 16.93
CA SER A 859 -102.51 63.06 17.64
C SER A 859 -103.97 62.67 17.45
N GLU A 860 -104.29 61.82 16.47
CA GLU A 860 -105.38 60.82 16.59
C GLU A 860 -105.50 59.82 15.42
N ALA A 861 -104.86 60.03 14.25
CA ALA A 861 -105.13 59.18 13.08
C ALA A 861 -104.08 58.08 12.75
N LEU A 862 -103.03 57.89 13.57
CA LEU A 862 -101.94 56.94 13.29
C LEU A 862 -101.82 55.79 14.30
N ALA A 863 -102.67 55.76 15.33
CA ALA A 863 -102.75 54.64 16.28
C ALA A 863 -103.41 53.38 15.70
N GLU A 864 -104.08 53.47 14.54
CA GLU A 864 -104.73 52.33 13.88
C GLU A 864 -103.89 51.67 12.76
N LEU A 865 -102.81 52.30 12.30
CA LEU A 865 -101.98 51.78 11.20
C LEU A 865 -100.68 51.11 11.65
N GLU A 866 -100.21 51.35 12.89
CA GLU A 866 -99.03 50.66 13.44
C GLU A 866 -99.35 49.34 14.17
N GLY A 867 -100.63 48.96 14.24
CA GLY A 867 -101.08 47.71 14.86
C GLY A 867 -100.85 46.43 14.04
N LYS A 868 -100.24 46.52 12.85
CA LYS A 868 -100.11 45.36 11.95
C LYS A 868 -98.69 44.90 11.57
N ASP A 869 -97.63 45.67 11.82
CA ASP A 869 -96.31 45.31 11.24
C ASP A 869 -95.08 45.31 12.17
N GLU A 870 -95.19 45.48 13.50
CA GLU A 870 -94.08 45.15 14.41
C GLU A 870 -94.50 44.40 15.69
N VAL A 871 -94.67 43.08 15.56
CA VAL A 871 -94.30 42.12 16.62
C VAL A 871 -93.06 41.35 16.16
N LYS A 872 -91.89 41.96 16.37
CA LYS A 872 -90.63 41.23 16.61
C LYS A 872 -89.59 42.19 17.22
N SER A 873 -89.17 41.82 18.44
CA SER A 873 -88.02 42.30 19.23
C SER A 873 -88.18 43.51 20.20
N LEU A 874 -88.48 43.12 21.46
CA LEU A 874 -87.88 43.54 22.74
C LEU A 874 -88.11 44.98 23.28
N ARG A 875 -88.96 45.06 24.33
CA ARG A 875 -88.90 46.06 25.41
C ARG A 875 -88.13 45.48 26.60
N SER A 876 -86.97 46.07 26.93
CA SER A 876 -86.36 45.97 28.26
C SER A 876 -86.93 47.06 29.17
N PHE A 877 -87.52 46.67 30.31
CA PHE A 877 -87.89 47.57 31.39
C PHE A 877 -86.65 48.02 32.17
N ARG A 878 -86.69 49.30 32.55
CA ARG A 878 -85.66 50.04 33.29
C ARG A 878 -85.72 49.69 34.78
N SER A 879 -84.54 49.51 35.38
CA SER A 879 -84.33 49.34 36.82
C SER A 879 -84.75 50.59 37.62
N GLY A 880 -85.17 50.34 38.86
CA GLY A 880 -85.63 51.34 39.83
C GLY A 880 -84.55 52.27 40.37
N ARG A 881 -85.00 53.17 41.26
CA ARG A 881 -84.15 54.05 42.05
C ARG A 881 -84.51 53.91 43.53
N SER A 882 -83.44 53.88 44.33
CA SER A 882 -83.33 54.25 45.74
C SER A 882 -83.76 53.21 46.78
N THR A 883 -82.79 52.68 47.52
CA THR A 883 -82.50 53.01 48.94
C THR A 883 -81.31 52.14 49.38
N ASP A 884 -80.17 52.76 49.62
CA ASP A 884 -79.60 53.00 50.97
C ASP A 884 -78.94 51.81 51.64
N THR A 885 -77.65 52.04 51.92
CA THR A 885 -76.78 51.27 52.79
C THR A 885 -77.35 51.11 54.20
N ARG A 886 -77.33 49.89 54.75
CA ARG A 886 -77.07 49.67 56.18
C ARG A 886 -76.53 48.27 56.48
N LYS A 887 -75.46 48.28 57.27
CA LYS A 887 -74.84 47.16 57.99
C LYS A 887 -75.89 46.32 58.73
N THR A 888 -75.70 44.99 58.78
CA THR A 888 -75.68 44.22 60.04
C THR A 888 -74.98 42.88 59.86
N ALA A 889 -74.35 42.47 60.96
CA ALA A 889 -73.46 41.33 61.14
C ALA A 889 -74.20 39.99 61.37
N HIS A 890 -73.37 38.96 61.63
CA HIS A 890 -73.65 37.62 62.16
C HIS A 890 -73.94 36.53 61.11
N SER A 891 -73.47 35.29 61.23
CA SER A 891 -72.33 34.62 61.91
C SER A 891 -72.51 33.12 61.66
N HIS A 892 -71.44 32.35 61.82
CA HIS A 892 -71.38 30.87 61.91
C HIS A 892 -71.52 30.09 60.59
N SER A 893 -70.45 29.46 60.09
CA SER A 893 -69.76 28.25 60.60
C SER A 893 -70.40 26.96 60.09
N SER A 894 -69.75 26.33 59.12
CA SER A 894 -69.34 24.93 59.28
C SER A 894 -68.34 24.53 58.21
N LYS A 895 -67.21 24.02 58.69
CA LYS A 895 -66.16 23.25 58.01
C LYS A 895 -66.75 22.20 57.05
N HIS A 896 -66.09 21.97 55.91
CA HIS A 896 -65.51 20.65 55.62
C HIS A 896 -64.54 20.67 54.41
N SER A 897 -63.33 20.20 54.69
CA SER A 897 -62.34 19.51 53.85
C SER A 897 -62.03 20.02 52.43
N SER A 898 -60.92 20.73 52.33
CA SER A 898 -60.03 20.79 51.18
C SER A 898 -59.23 19.48 51.04
N GLY A 899 -59.36 18.79 49.89
CA GLY A 899 -58.44 17.77 49.40
C GLY A 899 -57.84 18.23 48.07
N GLY A 900 -56.52 18.10 47.93
CA GLY A 900 -55.66 18.66 46.88
C GLY A 900 -56.01 18.26 45.43
N LEU A 901 -55.31 18.72 44.41
CA LEU A 901 -53.89 19.06 44.28
C LEU A 901 -53.73 20.16 43.22
N SER A 902 -52.88 21.16 43.47
CA SER A 902 -52.10 21.76 42.38
C SER A 902 -50.89 22.53 42.91
N VAL A 903 -49.75 22.27 42.28
CA VAL A 903 -48.56 23.12 42.17
C VAL A 903 -47.58 23.13 43.35
N ALA A 904 -46.55 22.30 43.22
CA ALA A 904 -45.21 22.60 43.72
C ALA A 904 -44.19 22.18 42.67
N PHE A 905 -43.59 23.15 41.98
CA PHE A 905 -42.25 23.02 41.39
C PHE A 905 -41.63 24.40 41.26
N ALA A 906 -40.76 24.76 42.22
CA ALA A 906 -39.64 25.66 42.00
C ALA A 906 -38.65 25.62 43.17
N ARG A 907 -37.36 25.36 42.83
CA ARG A 907 -36.11 25.61 43.58
C ARG A 907 -35.88 24.73 44.83
N ARG A 908 -34.68 24.20 45.12
CA ARG A 908 -33.29 24.60 44.83
C ARG A 908 -32.34 23.48 45.32
N ARG A 909 -31.20 23.32 44.61
CA ARG A 909 -29.82 23.04 45.09
C ARG A 909 -29.47 21.78 45.93
N GLU A 910 -28.42 21.15 45.39
CA GLU A 910 -27.15 20.73 46.03
C GLU A 910 -27.08 19.44 46.90
N TYR A 911 -25.98 18.74 46.61
CA TYR A 911 -25.20 17.73 47.35
C TYR A 911 -25.45 16.23 47.11
N LEU A 912 -24.32 15.62 46.71
CA LEU A 912 -23.92 14.23 46.50
C LEU A 912 -24.29 13.59 45.16
#